data_AF-A0A8B9VU08-F1
#
_entry.id   AF-A0A8B9VU08-F1
#
_cell.length_a   1.000
_cell.length_b   1.000
_cell.length_c   1.000
_cell.angle_alpha   90.00
_cell.angle_beta   90.00
_cell.angle_gamma   90.00
#
_symmetry.space_group_name_H-M   'P 1'
#
loop_
_entity.id
_entity.type
_entity.pdbx_description
1 polymer ?
#
loop_
_entity_poly.entity_id
_entity_poly.type
_entity_poly.pdbx_seq_one_letter_code
_entity_poly.pdbx_strand_id
1 'polypeptide(L)'
;MEGAQEPQGDPERSPSPTMPQPPTQTSRPFNLASSPTSEAASEWDEEGGMPPRPPRQACQDTWSSRGSNQPAEDSLLAEDKTPVKAILPVEDSSLAEAISQEVGSSPAQDRRPVEDSLVVEDSGSTQDSKKKSQLLDSSNIWKLRRNSAVQSIRAYVRRKEKGNEEQKIVFLIEICDLCRCVTEKGVPMNLHGFCSKHKLVEHIMALLEKEPVDSLRTAFRQKAMETVALLSNTVPTALHGKRESLLNVCCKSVFFLPPESDMPETERALYAKTMDALDTMLEGFVLSCPITSFNTEMQNMLKVMLDFAGSKNSTVRERAVRRIERLITFIRWYLVTKILENFEIYSEDEPKDFNLCIPILGKLLGHLLLFSSGDDSMGHAALKSLFHMYTVVTEGRECILREDMEKYAKRHQSLEDTTFLFSITSTPCEIAKGFGGHLFPAERLDIILTALEALQDSSIHDKQGACSVLDAALEDPFYWLKDVPKTMECIRRNLGSIHTALARQCLDSLLLQMTKKMSREEVKNLLQFSPPRDSTDLAMWEVILAMPQTLERVLNIMMQDLPLRNWCTEVTKDTCIRRLAMLAQNHISEEDFVNPVHLQSYLRHPRPMMRFLVLKGLCTVSESPEKAREIQVLLPDILEALQDTNTDVVLKALLVLKNVMAHVERRKASGPALQLAEKLLPFFDHESSHMREHSICLFQTVVEAVLRQRKKEMKRTVHRSLLPLYFHMRDQSESVAKASGEALAVTAEFLRCKELKRLAQTEQTWRIGECLLQQDRGRVEEYLQQSQPYLQATQTLLRLEAVRFIGLAARYCEDQSEEKLNEILRALQPLCNDPNPTVRYTTVQTTKILTSRRYRMSELLSRLLCCC
;
A
#
# COMPACT_ATOMS: atom_id res chain seq x y z
N MET A 1 -52.60 -48.16 -11.06
CA MET A 1 -51.62 -47.86 -10.01
C MET A 1 -51.23 -46.39 -10.14
N GLU A 2 -52.11 -45.43 -9.81
CA GLU A 2 -52.83 -45.19 -8.53
C GLU A 2 -51.86 -44.72 -7.41
N GLY A 3 -52.14 -43.64 -6.65
CA GLY A 3 -53.19 -42.62 -6.82
C GLY A 3 -53.55 -41.87 -5.53
N ALA A 4 -53.55 -40.53 -5.57
CA ALA A 4 -54.14 -39.51 -4.66
C ALA A 4 -53.47 -38.15 -5.01
N GLN A 5 -54.10 -37.02 -5.35
CA GLN A 5 -55.27 -36.26 -4.82
C GLN A 5 -54.96 -35.61 -3.45
N GLU A 6 -54.81 -34.27 -3.30
CA GLU A 6 -55.71 -33.10 -3.58
C GLU A 6 -56.66 -32.75 -2.41
N PRO A 7 -57.22 -31.52 -2.30
CA PRO A 7 -56.94 -30.25 -3.02
C PRO A 7 -56.32 -29.23 -2.01
N GLN A 8 -56.54 -27.90 -1.89
CA GLN A 8 -57.27 -26.80 -2.57
C GLN A 8 -56.70 -25.44 -2.05
N GLY A 9 -56.84 -24.25 -2.65
CA GLY A 9 -57.35 -23.83 -3.96
C GLY A 9 -57.31 -22.29 -4.12
N ASP A 10 -57.48 -21.78 -5.35
CA ASP A 10 -57.43 -20.35 -5.72
C ASP A 10 -58.74 -19.56 -5.43
N PRO A 11 -58.84 -18.27 -5.81
CA PRO A 11 -59.39 -17.98 -7.16
C PRO A 11 -58.84 -16.74 -7.91
N GLU A 12 -58.84 -16.83 -9.26
CA GLU A 12 -59.04 -15.75 -10.26
C GLU A 12 -58.01 -14.58 -10.36
N ARG A 13 -57.47 -14.16 -11.53
CA ARG A 13 -57.97 -14.15 -12.94
C ARG A 13 -56.85 -14.27 -14.00
N SER A 14 -57.25 -14.60 -15.23
CA SER A 14 -56.46 -14.65 -16.49
C SER A 14 -56.98 -13.61 -17.52
N PRO A 15 -56.50 -13.50 -18.80
CA PRO A 15 -55.45 -14.24 -19.53
C PRO A 15 -54.44 -13.34 -20.33
N SER A 16 -53.54 -13.96 -21.11
CA SER A 16 -52.69 -13.30 -22.14
C SER A 16 -53.46 -13.02 -23.45
N PRO A 17 -53.01 -12.08 -24.33
CA PRO A 17 -52.19 -12.49 -25.49
C PRO A 17 -51.16 -11.43 -26.00
N THR A 18 -50.70 -11.58 -27.26
CA THR A 18 -49.43 -11.12 -27.85
C THR A 18 -49.43 -9.75 -28.58
N MET A 19 -48.34 -8.95 -28.39
CA MET A 19 -47.78 -7.87 -29.26
C MET A 19 -48.65 -6.63 -29.63
N PRO A 20 -48.04 -5.43 -29.69
CA PRO A 20 -47.71 -4.86 -31.02
C PRO A 20 -46.44 -3.96 -31.11
N GLN A 21 -45.85 -3.90 -32.31
CA GLN A 21 -45.15 -2.73 -32.89
C GLN A 21 -46.13 -1.99 -33.84
N PRO A 22 -46.04 -0.68 -34.17
CA PRO A 22 -44.95 -0.04 -34.97
C PRO A 22 -44.71 1.45 -34.54
N PRO A 23 -44.19 2.43 -35.35
CA PRO A 23 -43.69 2.39 -36.72
C PRO A 23 -42.34 3.12 -37.03
N THR A 24 -41.93 2.98 -38.30
CA THR A 24 -40.76 3.60 -38.95
C THR A 24 -41.14 4.87 -39.76
N GLN A 25 -40.14 5.73 -40.03
CA GLN A 25 -39.89 6.44 -41.32
C GLN A 25 -38.58 7.27 -41.20
N THR A 26 -37.45 6.86 -41.79
CA THR A 26 -36.96 7.14 -43.16
C THR A 26 -36.55 8.59 -43.49
N SER A 27 -35.27 8.79 -43.86
CA SER A 27 -34.80 9.79 -44.83
C SER A 27 -33.42 9.37 -45.39
N ARG A 28 -33.02 9.91 -46.56
CA ARG A 28 -31.85 9.48 -47.36
C ARG A 28 -30.73 10.56 -47.41
N PRO A 29 -29.48 10.20 -47.80
CA PRO A 29 -28.32 11.10 -47.83
C PRO A 29 -28.09 11.75 -49.22
N PHE A 30 -27.19 12.76 -49.33
CA PHE A 30 -26.01 12.78 -50.24
C PHE A 30 -25.12 14.05 -50.09
N ASN A 31 -23.86 13.92 -50.54
CA ASN A 31 -22.75 14.89 -50.78
C ASN A 31 -23.03 16.41 -50.85
N LEU A 32 -22.08 17.31 -50.49
CA LEU A 32 -20.92 17.68 -51.35
C LEU A 32 -19.82 18.49 -50.61
N ALA A 33 -18.72 18.77 -51.33
CA ALA A 33 -17.53 19.50 -50.85
C ALA A 33 -17.49 20.97 -51.31
N SER A 34 -16.69 21.82 -50.64
CA SER A 34 -15.92 22.94 -51.23
C SER A 34 -15.02 23.65 -50.19
N SER A 35 -13.97 24.32 -50.65
CA SER A 35 -13.03 25.15 -49.86
C SER A 35 -13.57 26.57 -49.60
N PRO A 36 -12.80 27.42 -48.90
CA PRO A 36 -12.26 28.58 -49.64
C PRO A 36 -10.76 28.89 -49.40
N THR A 37 -10.17 29.55 -50.39
CA THR A 37 -8.85 30.22 -50.41
C THR A 37 -9.00 31.69 -49.97
N SER A 38 -8.15 32.29 -49.13
CA SER A 38 -6.76 32.76 -49.34
C SER A 38 -6.61 34.05 -50.16
N GLU A 39 -6.27 35.14 -49.45
CA GLU A 39 -5.58 36.37 -49.87
C GLU A 39 -4.54 36.63 -48.73
N ALA A 40 -3.23 36.85 -48.93
CA ALA A 40 -2.52 37.92 -49.67
C ALA A 40 -2.50 39.26 -48.90
N ALA A 41 -1.37 39.94 -48.65
CA ALA A 41 0.06 39.68 -48.95
C ALA A 41 0.99 40.54 -48.03
N SER A 42 2.32 40.55 -48.31
CA SER A 42 3.35 41.54 -47.88
C SER A 42 3.72 41.61 -46.37
N GLU A 43 4.96 41.87 -45.92
CA GLU A 43 6.31 42.03 -46.52
C GLU A 43 7.41 41.86 -45.42
N TRP A 44 8.58 41.24 -45.74
CA TRP A 44 9.98 41.41 -45.21
C TRP A 44 10.20 41.35 -43.65
N ASP A 45 11.33 40.95 -43.06
CA ASP A 45 12.75 40.92 -43.45
C ASP A 45 13.52 39.69 -42.89
N GLU A 46 14.83 39.58 -43.18
CA GLU A 46 15.72 38.50 -42.73
C GLU A 46 16.40 38.73 -41.35
N GLU A 47 16.43 37.70 -40.50
CA GLU A 47 17.55 37.27 -39.62
C GLU A 47 17.10 36.01 -38.83
N GLY A 48 17.93 35.06 -38.39
CA GLY A 48 19.39 35.00 -38.43
C GLY A 48 19.96 33.92 -37.48
N GLY A 49 19.33 32.75 -37.31
CA GLY A 49 19.78 31.75 -36.32
C GLY A 49 19.30 30.31 -36.56
N MET A 50 20.24 29.35 -36.55
CA MET A 50 19.93 27.91 -36.64
C MET A 50 19.47 27.31 -35.31
N PRO A 51 18.46 26.41 -35.29
CA PRO A 51 18.22 25.53 -34.17
C PRO A 51 19.23 24.35 -34.16
N PRO A 52 19.69 23.88 -32.97
CA PRO A 52 20.56 22.72 -32.90
C PRO A 52 19.81 21.43 -33.29
N ARG A 53 20.40 20.62 -34.18
CA ARG A 53 19.88 19.28 -34.50
C ARG A 53 20.19 18.30 -33.37
N PRO A 54 19.30 17.33 -33.09
CA PRO A 54 19.56 16.29 -32.09
C PRO A 54 20.68 15.33 -32.55
N PRO A 55 21.55 14.84 -31.65
CA PRO A 55 22.51 13.81 -31.98
C PRO A 55 21.79 12.48 -32.23
N ARG A 56 22.02 11.87 -33.40
CA ARG A 56 21.71 10.46 -33.62
C ARG A 56 22.73 9.63 -32.85
N GLN A 57 22.28 8.85 -31.88
CA GLN A 57 23.14 7.91 -31.15
C GLN A 57 22.92 6.50 -31.69
N ALA A 58 23.99 5.82 -32.09
CA ALA A 58 23.92 4.46 -32.61
C ALA A 58 23.85 3.43 -31.47
N CYS A 59 23.07 2.37 -31.68
CA CYS A 59 23.08 1.21 -30.78
C CYS A 59 24.40 0.43 -30.94
N GLN A 60 25.09 0.19 -29.83
CA GLN A 60 25.98 -0.96 -29.66
C GLN A 60 25.93 -1.37 -28.19
N ASP A 61 25.53 -2.61 -27.96
CA ASP A 61 25.23 -3.12 -26.62
C ASP A 61 26.50 -3.46 -25.83
N THR A 62 26.47 -3.24 -24.52
CA THR A 62 27.23 -4.04 -23.54
C THR A 62 26.67 -3.82 -22.13
N TRP A 63 26.17 -4.87 -21.47
CA TRP A 63 25.74 -4.81 -20.07
C TRP A 63 26.94 -4.90 -19.12
N SER A 64 26.92 -4.11 -18.03
CA SER A 64 27.71 -4.36 -16.82
C SER A 64 27.14 -3.61 -15.62
N SER A 65 26.31 -4.27 -14.82
CA SER A 65 25.77 -3.71 -13.58
C SER A 65 26.78 -3.81 -12.44
N ARG A 66 27.15 -2.66 -11.85
CA ARG A 66 27.68 -2.57 -10.48
C ARG A 66 26.96 -1.44 -9.75
N GLY A 67 26.14 -1.79 -8.76
CA GLY A 67 25.62 -0.82 -7.80
C GLY A 67 26.66 -0.56 -6.71
N SER A 68 26.97 0.70 -6.45
CA SER A 68 27.74 1.14 -5.29
C SER A 68 26.80 1.83 -4.31
N ASN A 69 26.67 1.30 -3.10
CA ASN A 69 26.05 2.00 -1.97
C ASN A 69 27.11 2.22 -0.88
N GLN A 70 27.43 3.48 -0.63
CA GLN A 70 28.01 3.94 0.64
C GLN A 70 26.92 4.70 1.40
N PRO A 71 26.72 4.46 2.70
CA PRO A 71 26.12 5.46 3.59
C PRO A 71 27.20 6.46 4.04
N ALA A 72 26.79 7.70 4.32
CA ALA A 72 27.65 8.71 4.93
C ALA A 72 27.44 8.76 6.46
N GLU A 73 28.44 9.27 7.17
CA GLU A 73 28.43 9.46 8.63
C GLU A 73 28.00 10.90 8.97
N ASP A 74 27.15 11.06 10.00
CA ASP A 74 27.24 12.12 11.01
C ASP A 74 26.20 11.78 12.12
N SER A 75 26.56 11.53 13.38
CA SER A 75 27.25 12.36 14.38
C SER A 75 26.27 13.02 15.35
N LEU A 76 26.20 12.51 16.58
CA LEU A 76 26.18 13.33 17.80
C LEU A 76 26.57 12.49 19.02
N LEU A 77 27.16 13.14 20.02
CA LEU A 77 27.88 12.51 21.14
C LEU A 77 27.14 12.66 22.48
N ALA A 78 27.24 11.63 23.32
CA ALA A 78 27.31 11.76 24.78
C ALA A 78 28.11 10.59 25.35
N GLU A 79 29.09 10.85 26.21
CA GLU A 79 29.81 9.82 26.96
C GLU A 79 29.07 9.44 28.25
N ASP A 80 29.22 8.20 28.71
CA ASP A 80 29.71 7.99 30.08
C ASP A 80 30.55 6.70 30.17
N LYS A 81 31.32 6.53 31.25
CA LYS A 81 32.45 5.60 31.36
C LYS A 81 32.31 4.66 32.56
N THR A 82 32.47 3.35 32.36
CA THR A 82 33.43 2.51 33.11
C THR A 82 33.49 1.06 32.56
N PRO A 83 34.62 0.33 32.68
CA PRO A 83 34.80 -0.99 32.07
C PRO A 83 34.85 -2.17 33.07
N VAL A 84 34.46 -3.37 32.64
CA VAL A 84 34.74 -4.64 33.35
C VAL A 84 35.29 -5.70 32.39
N LYS A 85 36.44 -6.26 32.81
CA LYS A 85 37.25 -7.37 32.28
C LYS A 85 36.58 -8.38 31.32
N ALA A 86 37.27 -8.64 30.21
CA ALA A 86 37.31 -9.96 29.59
C ALA A 86 38.26 -10.91 30.36
N ILE A 87 38.10 -12.22 30.19
CA ILE A 87 39.02 -13.25 30.73
C ILE A 87 39.50 -14.11 29.56
N LEU A 88 40.82 -14.23 29.43
CA LEU A 88 41.52 -15.24 28.63
C LEU A 88 42.47 -16.01 29.56
N PRO A 89 42.61 -17.34 29.45
CA PRO A 89 43.77 -18.05 29.97
C PRO A 89 44.99 -17.77 29.07
N VAL A 90 46.18 -17.80 29.67
CA VAL A 90 47.45 -17.35 29.07
C VAL A 90 48.39 -18.53 28.86
N GLU A 91 49.29 -18.43 27.88
CA GLU A 91 50.38 -19.39 27.66
C GLU A 91 51.40 -19.31 28.81
N ASP A 92 51.84 -20.45 29.33
CA ASP A 92 52.90 -20.50 30.34
C ASP A 92 54.09 -21.33 29.83
N SER A 93 55.30 -20.77 29.93
CA SER A 93 56.52 -21.37 29.37
C SER A 93 57.75 -21.12 30.24
N SER A 94 58.02 -22.02 31.19
CA SER A 94 59.37 -22.15 31.75
C SER A 94 59.62 -23.52 32.38
N LEU A 95 60.70 -24.19 31.94
CA LEU A 95 61.86 -24.52 32.77
C LEU A 95 62.98 -25.05 31.89
N ALA A 96 64.23 -24.93 32.35
CA ALA A 96 65.43 -25.07 31.52
C ALA A 96 66.51 -25.92 32.19
N GLU A 97 67.36 -26.53 31.36
CA GLU A 97 68.67 -27.14 31.68
C GLU A 97 68.65 -28.35 32.66
N ALA A 98 69.57 -29.32 32.61
CA ALA A 98 70.95 -29.28 32.12
C ALA A 98 71.50 -30.67 31.70
N ILE A 99 72.67 -30.68 31.02
CA ILE A 99 73.69 -31.77 30.98
C ILE A 99 73.28 -33.06 30.21
N SER A 100 74.03 -33.60 29.23
CA SER A 100 75.32 -33.18 28.62
C SER A 100 75.58 -33.78 27.21
N GLN A 101 76.77 -33.49 26.67
CA GLN A 101 77.37 -33.94 25.39
C GLN A 101 77.62 -35.48 25.37
N GLU A 102 78.05 -36.17 24.29
CA GLU A 102 78.79 -35.80 23.05
C GLU A 102 78.36 -36.60 21.80
N VAL A 103 78.87 -36.22 20.62
CA VAL A 103 79.02 -37.11 19.44
C VAL A 103 80.38 -36.85 18.79
N GLY A 104 81.19 -37.90 18.56
CA GLY A 104 82.49 -37.78 17.87
C GLY A 104 83.02 -39.08 17.25
N SER A 105 83.21 -39.06 15.93
CA SER A 105 84.20 -39.81 15.13
C SER A 105 84.37 -41.35 15.26
N SER A 106 83.99 -42.05 14.17
CA SER A 106 84.72 -43.09 13.37
C SER A 106 86.09 -43.67 13.83
N PRO A 107 86.54 -44.86 13.33
CA PRO A 107 85.90 -45.84 12.42
C PRO A 107 86.16 -47.36 12.68
N ALA A 108 85.65 -48.21 11.77
CA ALA A 108 86.26 -49.44 11.22
C ALA A 108 86.14 -50.85 11.89
N GLN A 109 85.99 -51.83 10.98
CA GLN A 109 86.45 -53.24 10.98
C GLN A 109 85.92 -54.33 11.95
N ASP A 110 85.11 -55.22 11.34
CA ASP A 110 85.36 -56.68 11.20
C ASP A 110 84.93 -57.69 12.28
N ARG A 111 84.74 -58.95 11.82
CA ARG A 111 84.57 -60.26 12.49
C ARG A 111 83.14 -60.78 12.80
N ARG A 112 82.80 -61.85 12.08
CA ARG A 112 81.96 -63.01 12.51
C ARG A 112 82.85 -64.03 13.29
N PRO A 113 82.46 -65.31 13.58
CA PRO A 113 81.18 -66.04 13.55
C PRO A 113 80.92 -66.86 14.87
N VAL A 114 80.36 -68.09 14.77
CA VAL A 114 80.17 -69.17 15.80
C VAL A 114 78.89 -68.98 16.65
N GLU A 115 77.79 -69.74 16.45
CA GLU A 115 77.52 -71.18 16.75
C GLU A 115 77.35 -71.45 18.26
N ASP A 116 76.42 -72.28 18.77
CA ASP A 116 75.51 -73.28 18.15
C ASP A 116 74.03 -73.07 18.69
N SER A 117 73.13 -73.98 19.12
CA SER A 117 73.11 -75.45 19.26
C SER A 117 71.72 -76.13 19.35
N LEU A 118 71.60 -77.23 18.58
CA LEU A 118 70.92 -78.53 18.82
C LEU A 118 69.47 -78.68 19.40
N VAL A 119 68.65 -79.41 18.59
CA VAL A 119 67.78 -80.58 18.95
C VAL A 119 66.46 -80.26 19.73
N VAL A 120 65.32 -80.96 19.62
CA VAL A 120 64.93 -82.34 19.19
C VAL A 120 63.85 -82.38 18.08
N GLU A 121 63.45 -83.60 17.68
CA GLU A 121 62.30 -84.03 16.84
C GLU A 121 60.95 -83.92 17.62
N ASP A 122 59.73 -84.24 17.14
CA ASP A 122 59.27 -85.21 16.12
C ASP A 122 57.85 -84.89 15.53
N SER A 123 57.55 -85.53 14.38
CA SER A 123 56.26 -85.88 13.73
C SER A 123 55.06 -84.92 13.59
N GLY A 124 54.40 -84.94 12.41
CA GLY A 124 53.06 -84.33 12.24
C GLY A 124 52.66 -83.84 10.81
N SER A 125 52.30 -84.76 9.92
CA SER A 125 51.40 -84.59 8.74
C SER A 125 51.28 -83.21 8.00
N THR A 126 51.82 -83.17 6.77
CA THR A 126 51.23 -82.63 5.50
C THR A 126 50.22 -81.45 5.47
N GLN A 127 50.42 -80.58 4.46
CA GLN A 127 49.49 -79.57 3.89
C GLN A 127 49.35 -78.18 4.56
N ASP A 128 50.40 -77.35 4.57
CA ASP A 128 50.23 -75.88 4.33
C ASP A 128 51.43 -75.17 3.64
N SER A 129 52.22 -75.91 2.85
CA SER A 129 53.44 -75.40 2.22
C SER A 129 53.22 -74.71 0.85
N LYS A 130 52.09 -74.04 0.66
CA LYS A 130 51.85 -73.20 -0.54
C LYS A 130 51.05 -71.91 -0.32
N LYS A 131 50.82 -71.50 0.93
CA LYS A 131 49.96 -70.34 1.28
C LYS A 131 50.65 -69.20 2.05
N LYS A 132 51.97 -69.29 2.28
CA LYS A 132 52.73 -68.38 3.16
C LYS A 132 53.59 -67.31 2.46
N SER A 133 53.53 -67.20 1.14
CA SER A 133 54.27 -66.19 0.34
C SER A 133 53.41 -65.07 -0.27
N GLN A 134 52.09 -65.06 -0.03
CA GLN A 134 51.14 -64.06 -0.59
C GLN A 134 50.38 -63.25 0.48
N LEU A 135 50.88 -63.20 1.73
CA LEU A 135 50.20 -62.56 2.87
C LEU A 135 50.90 -61.30 3.42
N LEU A 136 51.88 -60.74 2.71
CA LEU A 136 52.77 -59.69 3.26
C LEU A 136 52.79 -58.35 2.51
N ASP A 137 52.09 -58.19 1.38
CA ASP A 137 52.16 -56.95 0.56
C ASP A 137 50.86 -56.11 0.53
N SER A 138 49.70 -56.70 0.82
CA SER A 138 48.40 -55.99 0.84
C SER A 138 48.34 -54.78 1.79
N SER A 139 49.24 -54.72 2.78
CA SER A 139 49.37 -53.61 3.74
C SER A 139 50.18 -52.41 3.22
N ASN A 140 50.86 -52.54 2.07
CA ASN A 140 51.68 -51.47 1.47
C ASN A 140 51.11 -50.91 0.16
N ILE A 141 50.29 -51.69 -0.57
CA ILE A 141 49.67 -51.26 -1.84
C ILE A 141 48.90 -49.94 -1.70
N TRP A 142 48.15 -49.73 -0.61
CA TRP A 142 47.42 -48.48 -0.38
C TRP A 142 48.36 -47.28 -0.10
N LYS A 143 49.49 -47.49 0.58
CA LYS A 143 50.52 -46.46 0.79
C LYS A 143 51.13 -46.04 -0.54
N LEU A 144 51.41 -47.02 -1.41
CA LEU A 144 51.95 -46.79 -2.75
C LEU A 144 50.95 -46.01 -3.62
N ARG A 145 49.67 -46.42 -3.66
CA ARG A 145 48.60 -45.69 -4.37
C ARG A 145 48.45 -44.25 -3.86
N ARG A 146 48.34 -44.05 -2.54
CA ARG A 146 48.26 -42.72 -1.92
C ARG A 146 49.48 -41.85 -2.29
N ASN A 147 50.69 -42.41 -2.26
CA ASN A 147 51.91 -41.69 -2.61
C ASN A 147 51.95 -41.34 -4.11
N SER A 148 51.50 -42.26 -4.99
CA SER A 148 51.33 -42.02 -6.43
C SER A 148 50.37 -40.85 -6.67
N ALA A 149 49.15 -40.92 -6.14
CA ALA A 149 48.15 -39.86 -6.28
C ALA A 149 48.66 -38.50 -5.81
N VAL A 150 49.31 -38.44 -4.64
CA VAL A 150 49.95 -37.21 -4.14
C VAL A 150 51.04 -36.67 -5.07
N GLN A 151 51.80 -37.53 -5.75
CA GLN A 151 52.80 -37.13 -6.75
C GLN A 151 52.15 -36.67 -8.06
N SER A 152 51.19 -37.42 -8.60
CA SER A 152 50.43 -37.09 -9.82
C SER A 152 49.70 -35.75 -9.70
N ILE A 153 48.97 -35.54 -8.60
CA ILE A 153 48.27 -34.28 -8.31
C ILE A 153 49.26 -33.11 -8.26
N ARG A 154 50.38 -33.28 -7.54
CA ARG A 154 51.44 -32.25 -7.45
C ARG A 154 52.11 -31.98 -8.80
N ALA A 155 52.30 -33.00 -9.63
CA ALA A 155 52.86 -32.85 -10.96
C ALA A 155 51.90 -32.07 -11.88
N TYR A 156 50.60 -32.40 -11.87
CA TYR A 156 49.57 -31.73 -12.66
C TYR A 156 49.39 -30.26 -12.23
N VAL A 157 49.23 -29.99 -10.93
CA VAL A 157 49.05 -28.62 -10.37
C VAL A 157 50.25 -27.70 -10.65
N ARG A 158 51.44 -28.26 -10.94
CA ARG A 158 52.65 -27.48 -11.30
C ARG A 158 52.82 -27.21 -12.79
N ARG A 159 52.03 -27.83 -13.68
CA ARG A 159 52.12 -27.56 -15.12
C ARG A 159 51.53 -26.19 -15.45
N LYS A 160 52.23 -25.38 -16.25
CA LYS A 160 51.69 -24.12 -16.78
C LYS A 160 50.55 -24.38 -17.78
N GLU A 161 50.69 -25.42 -18.59
CA GLU A 161 49.67 -25.92 -19.50
C GLU A 161 48.95 -27.11 -18.87
N LYS A 162 47.64 -26.97 -18.62
CA LYS A 162 46.77 -28.09 -18.27
C LYS A 162 46.40 -28.79 -19.57
N GLY A 163 47.02 -29.94 -19.83
CA GLY A 163 46.95 -30.65 -21.12
C GLY A 163 45.64 -31.39 -21.40
N ASN A 164 45.70 -32.26 -22.40
CA ASN A 164 44.57 -32.99 -23.02
C ASN A 164 43.59 -33.63 -22.03
N GLU A 165 42.36 -33.89 -22.48
CA GLU A 165 41.24 -34.49 -21.71
C GLU A 165 41.64 -35.65 -20.79
N GLU A 166 42.43 -36.59 -21.30
CA GLU A 166 42.94 -37.74 -20.53
C GLU A 166 43.69 -37.29 -19.25
N GLN A 167 44.48 -36.22 -19.33
CA GLN A 167 45.20 -35.66 -18.20
C GLN A 167 44.26 -34.96 -17.21
N LYS A 168 43.20 -34.30 -17.69
CA LYS A 168 42.13 -33.73 -16.83
C LYS A 168 41.43 -34.84 -16.05
N ILE A 169 41.08 -35.94 -16.73
CA ILE A 169 40.36 -37.08 -16.15
C ILE A 169 41.25 -37.86 -15.17
N VAL A 170 42.52 -38.12 -15.52
CA VAL A 170 43.49 -38.74 -14.60
C VAL A 170 43.71 -37.90 -13.34
N PHE A 171 43.79 -36.57 -13.47
CA PHE A 171 43.87 -35.67 -12.31
C PHE A 171 42.68 -35.81 -11.35
N LEU A 172 41.45 -35.94 -11.88
CA LEU A 172 40.25 -36.20 -11.07
C LEU A 172 40.24 -37.60 -10.43
N ILE A 173 40.65 -38.62 -11.18
CA ILE A 173 40.75 -40.00 -10.67
C ILE A 173 41.75 -40.08 -9.51
N GLU A 174 42.92 -39.45 -9.63
CA GLU A 174 43.94 -39.43 -8.56
C GLU A 174 43.43 -38.70 -7.31
N ILE A 175 42.57 -37.67 -7.43
CA ILE A 175 41.88 -37.05 -6.29
C ILE A 175 40.88 -38.03 -5.66
N CYS A 176 40.08 -38.74 -6.46
CA CYS A 176 39.15 -39.75 -5.95
C CYS A 176 39.87 -40.89 -5.21
N ASP A 177 40.99 -41.38 -5.75
CA ASP A 177 41.81 -42.43 -5.13
C ASP A 177 42.46 -41.94 -3.84
N LEU A 178 42.87 -40.67 -3.78
CA LEU A 178 43.38 -40.05 -2.56
C LEU A 178 42.31 -39.96 -1.45
N CYS A 179 41.08 -39.55 -1.81
CA CYS A 179 39.94 -39.52 -0.89
C CYS A 179 39.57 -40.92 -0.38
N ARG A 180 39.45 -41.91 -1.28
CA ARG A 180 39.15 -43.31 -0.92
C ARG A 180 40.22 -43.94 -0.02
N CYS A 181 41.49 -43.65 -0.27
CA CYS A 181 42.58 -44.09 0.60
C CYS A 181 42.48 -43.55 2.04
N VAL A 182 41.86 -42.38 2.25
CA VAL A 182 41.66 -41.84 3.60
C VAL A 182 40.47 -42.51 4.29
N THR A 183 39.31 -42.63 3.63
CA THR A 183 38.10 -43.23 4.23
C THR A 183 38.20 -44.72 4.46
N GLU A 184 38.64 -45.49 3.48
CA GLU A 184 38.60 -46.96 3.54
C GLU A 184 39.63 -47.57 4.49
N LYS A 185 40.65 -46.80 4.91
CA LYS A 185 41.83 -47.30 5.63
C LYS A 185 42.28 -46.42 6.81
N GLY A 186 41.51 -45.40 7.19
CA GLY A 186 41.76 -44.58 8.38
C GLY A 186 43.11 -43.87 8.38
N VAL A 187 43.62 -43.49 7.20
CA VAL A 187 45.03 -43.10 7.02
C VAL A 187 45.30 -41.73 7.64
N PRO A 188 46.28 -41.58 8.55
CA PRO A 188 46.68 -40.29 9.08
C PRO A 188 47.31 -39.44 7.97
N MET A 189 46.52 -38.52 7.43
CA MET A 189 46.94 -37.52 6.45
C MET A 189 46.03 -36.30 6.58
N ASN A 190 46.63 -35.10 6.68
CA ASN A 190 45.88 -33.85 6.65
C ASN A 190 45.39 -33.54 5.22
N LEU A 191 44.34 -34.26 4.78
CA LEU A 191 43.76 -34.11 3.44
C LEU A 191 43.19 -32.71 3.23
N HIS A 192 42.56 -32.10 4.24
CA HIS A 192 42.14 -30.70 4.20
C HIS A 192 43.33 -29.76 3.87
N GLY A 193 44.42 -29.86 4.65
CA GLY A 193 45.64 -29.07 4.42
C GLY A 193 46.28 -29.33 3.06
N PHE A 194 46.20 -30.56 2.53
CA PHE A 194 46.64 -30.88 1.18
C PHE A 194 45.76 -30.22 0.10
N CYS A 195 44.44 -30.36 0.20
CA CYS A 195 43.46 -29.75 -0.71
C CYS A 195 43.59 -28.22 -0.75
N SER A 196 43.71 -27.58 0.40
CA SER A 196 43.86 -26.13 0.53
C SER A 196 45.24 -25.65 0.05
N LYS A 197 46.33 -26.35 0.38
CA LYS A 197 47.70 -26.00 -0.10
C LYS A 197 47.86 -26.13 -1.62
N HIS A 198 47.14 -27.05 -2.24
CA HIS A 198 47.17 -27.25 -3.70
C HIS A 198 45.96 -26.65 -4.45
N LYS A 199 45.06 -25.94 -3.73
CA LYS A 199 43.86 -25.28 -4.28
C LYS A 199 43.04 -26.20 -5.20
N LEU A 200 42.77 -27.42 -4.76
CA LEU A 200 42.23 -28.48 -5.63
C LEU A 200 40.81 -28.18 -6.12
N VAL A 201 39.95 -27.63 -5.25
CA VAL A 201 38.58 -27.23 -5.62
C VAL A 201 38.61 -26.14 -6.69
N GLU A 202 39.44 -25.12 -6.51
CA GLU A 202 39.67 -24.04 -7.47
C GLU A 202 40.26 -24.56 -8.80
N HIS A 203 41.05 -25.64 -8.77
CA HIS A 203 41.56 -26.30 -9.98
C HIS A 203 40.47 -27.04 -10.75
N ILE A 204 39.48 -27.61 -10.07
CA ILE A 204 38.31 -28.27 -10.68
C ILE A 204 37.38 -27.22 -11.28
N MET A 205 37.07 -26.13 -10.55
CA MET A 205 36.28 -25.01 -11.05
C MET A 205 36.89 -24.41 -12.33
N ALA A 206 38.16 -24.01 -12.28
CA ALA A 206 38.88 -23.43 -13.43
C ALA A 206 39.25 -24.43 -14.54
N LEU A 207 38.73 -25.67 -14.48
CA LEU A 207 38.66 -26.61 -15.59
C LEU A 207 37.23 -26.71 -16.13
N LEU A 208 36.22 -26.83 -15.27
CA LEU A 208 34.79 -26.80 -15.64
C LEU A 208 34.41 -25.51 -16.38
N GLU A 209 34.94 -24.35 -15.96
CA GLU A 209 34.75 -23.06 -16.65
C GLU A 209 35.37 -22.99 -18.06
N LYS A 210 36.20 -23.96 -18.44
CA LYS A 210 36.83 -24.06 -19.77
C LYS A 210 36.19 -25.10 -20.68
N GLU A 211 35.12 -25.75 -20.20
CA GLU A 211 34.37 -26.73 -20.97
C GLU A 211 33.37 -26.07 -21.94
N PRO A 212 33.14 -26.61 -23.14
CA PRO A 212 32.18 -26.06 -24.10
C PRO A 212 30.75 -26.22 -23.59
N VAL A 213 30.10 -25.10 -23.21
CA VAL A 213 28.76 -25.08 -22.58
C VAL A 213 27.65 -25.71 -23.42
N ASP A 214 27.87 -25.85 -24.73
CA ASP A 214 26.96 -26.28 -25.78
C ASP A 214 27.12 -27.76 -26.20
N SER A 215 28.14 -28.49 -25.71
CA SER A 215 28.39 -29.88 -26.12
C SER A 215 28.95 -30.74 -24.99
N LEU A 216 28.59 -32.04 -24.93
CA LEU A 216 28.98 -32.98 -23.88
C LEU A 216 29.65 -34.24 -24.46
N ARG A 217 30.89 -34.07 -24.93
CA ARG A 217 31.66 -35.14 -25.61
C ARG A 217 32.56 -35.97 -24.71
N THR A 218 32.80 -35.54 -23.47
CA THR A 218 33.76 -36.17 -22.56
C THR A 218 33.16 -36.39 -21.17
N ALA A 219 33.62 -37.44 -20.49
CA ALA A 219 33.21 -37.75 -19.11
C ALA A 219 33.78 -36.78 -18.05
N PHE A 220 34.41 -35.67 -18.46
CA PHE A 220 35.05 -34.74 -17.53
C PHE A 220 34.06 -34.09 -16.55
N ARG A 221 32.88 -33.64 -17.01
CA ARG A 221 31.89 -32.99 -16.14
C ARG A 221 31.30 -33.97 -15.12
N GLN A 222 30.90 -35.16 -15.58
CA GLN A 222 30.51 -36.28 -14.72
C GLN A 222 31.57 -36.56 -13.65
N LYS A 223 32.82 -36.82 -14.05
CA LYS A 223 33.89 -37.12 -13.09
C LYS A 223 34.20 -35.97 -12.16
N ALA A 224 34.12 -34.71 -12.60
CA ALA A 224 34.34 -33.56 -11.75
C ALA A 224 33.29 -33.47 -10.64
N MET A 225 32.02 -33.69 -10.96
CA MET A 225 30.92 -33.67 -9.99
C MET A 225 31.00 -34.86 -9.03
N GLU A 226 31.35 -36.07 -9.50
CA GLU A 226 31.68 -37.22 -8.64
C GLU A 226 32.87 -36.94 -7.69
N THR A 227 33.94 -36.31 -8.19
CA THR A 227 35.09 -35.92 -7.36
C THR A 227 34.69 -34.89 -6.31
N VAL A 228 33.80 -33.94 -6.65
CA VAL A 228 33.28 -32.95 -5.69
C VAL A 228 32.34 -33.59 -4.65
N ALA A 229 31.46 -34.50 -5.04
CA ALA A 229 30.62 -35.26 -4.11
C ALA A 229 31.48 -36.02 -3.09
N LEU A 230 32.51 -36.72 -3.58
CA LEU A 230 33.44 -37.45 -2.72
C LEU A 230 34.30 -36.52 -1.84
N LEU A 231 34.77 -35.37 -2.35
CA LEU A 231 35.46 -34.37 -1.54
C LEU A 231 34.54 -33.79 -0.44
N SER A 232 33.25 -33.58 -0.74
CA SER A 232 32.25 -33.11 0.23
C SER A 232 32.09 -34.09 1.39
N ASN A 233 31.97 -35.38 1.08
CA ASN A 233 31.78 -36.43 2.08
C ASN A 233 33.09 -36.79 2.84
N THR A 234 34.27 -36.55 2.25
CA THR A 234 35.57 -36.91 2.87
C THR A 234 36.27 -35.76 3.58
N VAL A 235 36.12 -34.51 3.12
CA VAL A 235 36.71 -33.30 3.72
C VAL A 235 35.78 -32.09 3.56
N PRO A 236 34.64 -32.03 4.29
CA PRO A 236 33.69 -30.90 4.23
C PRO A 236 34.36 -29.52 4.36
N THR A 237 35.38 -29.42 5.22
CA THR A 237 36.15 -28.20 5.48
C THR A 237 36.91 -27.67 4.26
N ALA A 238 37.30 -28.53 3.30
CA ALA A 238 37.98 -28.09 2.08
C ALA A 238 37.06 -27.37 1.09
N LEU A 239 35.73 -27.51 1.25
CA LEU A 239 34.69 -26.86 0.46
C LEU A 239 33.99 -25.70 1.21
N HIS A 240 34.37 -25.44 2.46
CA HIS A 240 33.82 -24.33 3.24
C HIS A 240 34.04 -23.00 2.51
N GLY A 241 32.98 -22.20 2.37
CA GLY A 241 32.96 -20.97 1.57
C GLY A 241 33.05 -21.16 0.04
N LYS A 242 33.06 -22.40 -0.48
CA LYS A 242 33.20 -22.70 -1.92
C LYS A 242 32.01 -23.42 -2.55
N ARG A 243 31.08 -23.99 -1.77
CA ARG A 243 29.92 -24.74 -2.29
C ARG A 243 29.05 -23.94 -3.27
N GLU A 244 28.74 -22.68 -2.96
CA GLU A 244 27.89 -21.81 -3.81
C GLU A 244 28.52 -21.55 -5.20
N SER A 245 29.79 -21.14 -5.24
CA SER A 245 30.48 -20.84 -6.49
C SER A 245 30.78 -22.09 -7.30
N LEU A 246 31.08 -23.21 -6.64
CA LEU A 246 31.23 -24.52 -7.27
C LEU A 246 29.92 -25.02 -7.88
N LEU A 247 28.79 -24.90 -7.16
CA LEU A 247 27.47 -25.21 -7.71
C LEU A 247 27.14 -24.35 -8.92
N ASN A 248 27.41 -23.04 -8.86
CA ASN A 248 27.16 -22.11 -9.96
C ASN A 248 27.94 -22.49 -11.23
N VAL A 249 29.21 -22.87 -11.09
CA VAL A 249 30.04 -23.41 -12.19
C VAL A 249 29.47 -24.73 -12.72
N CYS A 250 29.10 -25.67 -11.85
CA CYS A 250 28.50 -26.94 -12.25
C CYS A 250 27.17 -26.74 -13.01
N CYS A 251 26.26 -25.91 -12.49
CA CYS A 251 24.99 -25.54 -13.14
C CYS A 251 25.23 -24.90 -14.52
N LYS A 252 26.15 -23.93 -14.64
CA LYS A 252 26.52 -23.34 -15.94
C LYS A 252 27.05 -24.38 -16.93
N SER A 253 27.82 -25.36 -16.47
CA SER A 253 28.40 -26.41 -17.32
C SER A 253 27.39 -27.47 -17.81
N VAL A 254 26.16 -27.49 -17.26
CA VAL A 254 25.15 -28.53 -17.54
C VAL A 254 23.83 -27.94 -18.05
N PHE A 255 23.33 -26.84 -17.46
CA PHE A 255 21.98 -26.34 -17.75
C PHE A 255 21.84 -25.78 -19.16
N PHE A 256 22.93 -25.30 -19.77
CA PHE A 256 22.97 -24.74 -21.13
C PHE A 256 23.20 -25.78 -22.24
N LEU A 257 23.33 -27.07 -21.92
CA LEU A 257 23.46 -28.14 -22.92
C LEU A 257 22.22 -28.24 -23.83
N PRO A 258 22.31 -28.86 -25.03
CA PRO A 258 21.15 -29.15 -25.86
C PRO A 258 20.10 -30.02 -25.13
N PRO A 259 18.82 -29.99 -25.54
CA PRO A 259 17.78 -30.89 -25.02
C PRO A 259 18.15 -32.37 -25.22
N GLU A 260 17.67 -33.27 -24.34
CA GLU A 260 18.03 -34.70 -24.41
C GLU A 260 17.50 -35.41 -25.68
N SER A 261 16.43 -34.88 -26.27
CA SER A 261 15.89 -35.24 -27.59
C SER A 261 16.88 -34.96 -28.73
N ASP A 262 17.66 -33.91 -28.59
CA ASP A 262 18.49 -33.32 -29.67
C ASP A 262 19.93 -33.87 -29.59
N MET A 263 20.29 -34.50 -28.47
CA MET A 263 21.60 -35.14 -28.24
C MET A 263 21.71 -36.49 -28.98
N PRO A 264 22.87 -36.79 -29.60
CA PRO A 264 23.14 -38.12 -30.18
C PRO A 264 22.98 -39.25 -29.17
N GLU A 265 22.56 -40.44 -29.63
CA GLU A 265 22.32 -41.59 -28.74
C GLU A 265 23.56 -42.01 -27.94
N THR A 266 24.76 -41.86 -28.53
CA THR A 266 26.06 -42.09 -27.90
C THR A 266 26.35 -41.10 -26.76
N GLU A 267 25.83 -39.87 -26.84
CA GLU A 267 26.02 -38.84 -25.82
C GLU A 267 24.88 -38.83 -24.78
N ARG A 268 23.69 -39.34 -25.10
CA ARG A 268 22.54 -39.40 -24.17
C ARG A 268 22.85 -40.19 -22.90
N ALA A 269 23.55 -41.33 -23.03
CA ALA A 269 24.00 -42.12 -21.88
C ALA A 269 25.07 -41.43 -21.02
N LEU A 270 25.80 -40.45 -21.56
CA LEU A 270 26.76 -39.61 -20.84
C LEU A 270 26.07 -38.39 -20.20
N TYR A 271 25.06 -37.81 -20.87
CA TYR A 271 24.20 -36.77 -20.32
C TYR A 271 23.46 -37.26 -19.07
N ALA A 272 22.81 -38.43 -19.13
CA ALA A 272 22.14 -39.03 -17.98
C ALA A 272 23.09 -39.22 -16.78
N LYS A 273 24.30 -39.75 -17.00
CA LYS A 273 25.33 -39.90 -15.95
C LYS A 273 25.85 -38.56 -15.41
N THR A 274 25.96 -37.53 -16.24
CA THR A 274 26.38 -36.20 -15.80
C THR A 274 25.28 -35.53 -14.95
N MET A 275 24.02 -35.73 -15.31
CA MET A 275 22.85 -35.28 -14.54
C MET A 275 22.72 -36.02 -13.20
N ASP A 276 23.02 -37.32 -13.17
CA ASP A 276 23.07 -38.14 -11.95
C ASP A 276 24.24 -37.74 -11.03
N ALA A 277 25.44 -37.55 -11.58
CA ALA A 277 26.60 -37.05 -10.83
C ALA A 277 26.36 -35.65 -10.22
N LEU A 278 25.57 -34.79 -10.88
CA LEU A 278 25.12 -33.51 -10.31
C LEU A 278 24.16 -33.71 -9.11
N ASP A 279 23.29 -34.71 -9.16
CA ASP A 279 22.41 -35.06 -8.02
C ASP A 279 23.22 -35.63 -6.86
N THR A 280 24.19 -36.54 -7.12
CA THR A 280 25.11 -37.05 -6.10
C THR A 280 25.95 -35.94 -5.47
N MET A 281 26.28 -34.89 -6.23
CA MET A 281 26.98 -33.71 -5.73
C MET A 281 26.11 -32.85 -4.82
N LEU A 282 24.82 -32.66 -5.18
CA LEU A 282 23.85 -31.95 -4.34
C LEU A 282 23.56 -32.72 -3.03
N GLU A 283 23.37 -34.04 -3.12
CA GLU A 283 23.24 -34.92 -1.97
C GLU A 283 24.47 -34.83 -1.05
N GLY A 284 25.68 -34.97 -1.62
CA GLY A 284 26.94 -34.83 -0.88
C GLY A 284 27.14 -33.44 -0.26
N PHE A 285 26.58 -32.38 -0.83
CA PHE A 285 26.54 -31.07 -0.18
C PHE A 285 25.62 -31.07 1.04
N VAL A 286 24.36 -31.53 0.92
CA VAL A 286 23.41 -31.59 2.05
C VAL A 286 23.95 -32.46 3.19
N LEU A 287 24.44 -33.67 2.87
CA LEU A 287 25.03 -34.60 3.84
C LEU A 287 26.25 -34.03 4.59
N SER A 288 26.97 -33.08 3.99
CA SER A 288 28.18 -32.47 4.56
C SER A 288 27.97 -31.07 5.16
N CYS A 289 26.71 -30.60 5.26
CA CYS A 289 26.37 -29.35 5.95
C CYS A 289 26.32 -29.55 7.48
N PRO A 290 27.01 -28.71 8.27
CA PRO A 290 26.75 -28.57 9.70
C PRO A 290 25.33 -28.05 9.97
N ILE A 291 24.68 -28.56 11.02
CA ILE A 291 23.34 -28.11 11.45
C ILE A 291 23.31 -26.59 11.71
N THR A 292 24.39 -26.04 12.28
CA THR A 292 24.51 -24.61 12.61
C THR A 292 24.62 -23.67 11.40
N SER A 293 25.06 -24.16 10.23
CA SER A 293 25.10 -23.38 8.98
C SER A 293 24.03 -23.81 7.96
N PHE A 294 23.26 -24.86 8.26
CA PHE A 294 22.29 -25.49 7.36
C PHE A 294 21.37 -24.50 6.65
N ASN A 295 20.67 -23.64 7.40
CA ASN A 295 19.74 -22.65 6.86
C ASN A 295 20.38 -21.75 5.77
N THR A 296 21.60 -21.27 6.01
CA THR A 296 22.35 -20.40 5.09
C THR A 296 22.94 -21.17 3.90
N GLU A 297 23.40 -22.40 4.12
CA GLU A 297 23.94 -23.23 3.04
C GLU A 297 22.83 -23.72 2.08
N MET A 298 21.66 -24.09 2.62
CA MET A 298 20.48 -24.39 1.80
C MET A 298 20.01 -23.15 1.03
N GLN A 299 19.93 -21.98 1.68
CA GLN A 299 19.64 -20.71 1.00
C GLN A 299 20.56 -20.49 -0.20
N ASN A 300 21.87 -20.61 -0.02
CA ASN A 300 22.84 -20.31 -1.08
C ASN A 300 22.73 -21.31 -2.25
N MET A 301 22.51 -22.59 -1.97
CA MET A 301 22.32 -23.60 -3.02
C MET A 301 21.00 -23.43 -3.78
N LEU A 302 19.90 -23.19 -3.07
CA LEU A 302 18.58 -22.95 -3.66
C LEU A 302 18.58 -21.67 -4.51
N LYS A 303 19.21 -20.59 -4.02
CA LYS A 303 19.36 -19.32 -4.75
C LYS A 303 20.08 -19.51 -6.09
N VAL A 304 21.23 -20.18 -6.10
CA VAL A 304 22.01 -20.42 -7.33
C VAL A 304 21.18 -21.12 -8.39
N MET A 305 20.29 -22.04 -8.03
CA MET A 305 19.41 -22.72 -8.99
C MET A 305 18.20 -21.85 -9.36
N LEU A 306 17.67 -21.07 -8.43
CA LEU A 306 16.57 -20.12 -8.67
C LEU A 306 16.95 -19.04 -9.70
N ASP A 307 18.20 -18.56 -9.66
CA ASP A 307 18.76 -17.65 -10.66
C ASP A 307 18.70 -18.24 -12.10
N PHE A 308 18.78 -19.57 -12.26
CA PHE A 308 18.59 -20.25 -13.56
C PHE A 308 17.11 -20.54 -13.87
N ALA A 309 16.26 -20.72 -12.86
CA ALA A 309 14.81 -20.85 -13.05
C ALA A 309 14.19 -19.56 -13.62
N GLY A 310 14.79 -18.39 -13.37
CA GLY A 310 14.43 -17.12 -14.02
C GLY A 310 14.86 -16.98 -15.49
N SER A 311 15.53 -17.98 -16.09
CA SER A 311 16.07 -17.89 -17.46
C SER A 311 14.98 -17.77 -18.53
N LYS A 312 15.25 -17.01 -19.59
CA LYS A 312 14.36 -16.99 -20.78
C LYS A 312 14.36 -18.30 -21.55
N ASN A 313 15.42 -19.11 -21.46
CA ASN A 313 15.48 -20.43 -22.11
C ASN A 313 14.73 -21.49 -21.28
N SER A 314 13.71 -22.11 -21.86
CA SER A 314 12.84 -23.08 -21.17
C SER A 314 13.57 -24.33 -20.68
N THR A 315 14.60 -24.82 -21.39
CA THR A 315 15.33 -26.03 -20.95
C THR A 315 16.30 -25.75 -19.80
N VAL A 316 16.82 -24.53 -19.72
CA VAL A 316 17.55 -24.05 -18.54
C VAL A 316 16.61 -23.98 -17.33
N ARG A 317 15.38 -23.46 -17.51
CA ARG A 317 14.37 -23.43 -16.44
C ARG A 317 13.96 -24.81 -15.96
N GLU A 318 13.61 -25.71 -16.87
CA GLU A 318 13.16 -27.06 -16.52
C GLU A 318 14.24 -27.82 -15.73
N ARG A 319 15.50 -27.76 -16.18
CA ARG A 319 16.63 -28.35 -15.45
C ARG A 319 16.83 -27.72 -14.07
N ALA A 320 16.70 -26.40 -13.96
CA ALA A 320 16.82 -25.69 -12.69
C ALA A 320 15.71 -26.09 -11.70
N VAL A 321 14.43 -26.06 -12.12
CA VAL A 321 13.29 -26.49 -11.29
C VAL A 321 13.41 -27.96 -10.90
N ARG A 322 13.83 -28.85 -11.82
CA ARG A 322 14.08 -30.26 -11.52
C ARG A 322 15.29 -30.50 -10.61
N ARG A 323 16.28 -29.59 -10.53
CA ARG A 323 17.37 -29.68 -9.55
C ARG A 323 17.01 -29.06 -8.19
N ILE A 324 16.13 -28.06 -8.19
CA ILE A 324 15.46 -27.56 -6.98
C ILE A 324 14.63 -28.69 -6.34
N GLU A 325 13.82 -29.43 -7.12
CA GLU A 325 13.07 -30.60 -6.65
C GLU A 325 13.97 -31.64 -5.98
N ARG A 326 15.03 -32.08 -6.68
CA ARG A 326 15.98 -33.07 -6.14
C ARG A 326 16.67 -32.59 -4.86
N LEU A 327 17.14 -31.34 -4.82
CA LEU A 327 17.75 -30.76 -3.60
C LEU A 327 16.73 -30.72 -2.45
N ILE A 328 15.48 -30.35 -2.71
CA ILE A 328 14.41 -30.32 -1.72
C ILE A 328 14.07 -31.73 -1.20
N THR A 329 14.06 -32.76 -2.06
CA THR A 329 13.92 -34.16 -1.62
C THR A 329 15.09 -34.57 -0.70
N PHE A 330 16.34 -34.20 -1.03
CA PHE A 330 17.50 -34.48 -0.17
C PHE A 330 17.45 -33.70 1.15
N ILE A 331 17.02 -32.43 1.14
CA ILE A 331 16.76 -31.62 2.35
C ILE A 331 15.74 -32.32 3.24
N ARG A 332 14.59 -32.74 2.69
CA ARG A 332 13.55 -33.47 3.44
C ARG A 332 14.10 -34.75 4.05
N TRP A 333 14.79 -35.58 3.25
CA TRP A 333 15.37 -36.83 3.72
C TRP A 333 16.39 -36.60 4.85
N TYR A 334 17.26 -35.58 4.72
CA TYR A 334 18.24 -35.24 5.74
C TYR A 334 17.57 -34.73 7.02
N LEU A 335 16.60 -33.83 6.92
CA LEU A 335 15.91 -33.28 8.09
C LEU A 335 15.16 -34.38 8.86
N VAL A 336 14.41 -35.24 8.17
CA VAL A 336 13.72 -36.38 8.81
C VAL A 336 14.73 -37.33 9.47
N THR A 337 15.69 -37.87 8.71
CA THR A 337 16.60 -38.93 9.21
C THR A 337 17.75 -38.45 10.09
N LYS A 338 18.05 -37.15 10.13
CA LYS A 338 19.11 -36.57 10.97
C LYS A 338 18.61 -35.67 12.09
N ILE A 339 17.49 -34.97 11.92
CA ILE A 339 17.05 -33.92 12.85
C ILE A 339 15.69 -34.24 13.50
N LEU A 340 14.89 -35.18 12.97
CA LEU A 340 13.65 -35.63 13.62
C LEU A 340 13.82 -37.01 14.25
N GLU A 341 14.16 -38.05 13.47
CA GLU A 341 14.27 -39.45 13.95
C GLU A 341 15.30 -39.66 15.09
N ASN A 342 16.35 -38.82 15.20
CA ASN A 342 17.35 -38.96 16.26
C ASN A 342 16.91 -38.41 17.63
N PHE A 343 15.80 -37.65 17.70
CA PHE A 343 15.35 -37.02 18.95
C PHE A 343 14.32 -37.85 19.72
N GLU A 344 13.67 -38.85 19.11
CA GLU A 344 12.73 -39.74 19.82
C GLU A 344 13.42 -40.73 20.78
N ILE A 345 14.75 -40.88 20.71
CA ILE A 345 15.47 -42.00 21.35
C ILE A 345 16.16 -41.60 22.67
N TYR A 346 16.38 -40.31 22.94
CA TYR A 346 17.10 -39.87 24.16
C TYR A 346 16.59 -38.56 24.79
N SER A 347 16.30 -38.63 26.09
CA SER A 347 15.99 -37.55 27.06
C SER A 347 14.60 -36.91 27.01
N GLU A 348 14.15 -36.42 28.19
CA GLU A 348 12.85 -35.78 28.43
C GLU A 348 12.88 -34.23 28.21
N ASP A 349 13.99 -33.68 27.72
CA ASP A 349 14.16 -32.25 27.45
C ASP A 349 13.72 -31.89 26.02
N GLU A 350 12.70 -31.03 25.88
CA GLU A 350 12.18 -30.56 24.59
C GLU A 350 13.27 -29.89 23.72
N PRO A 351 13.53 -30.34 22.48
CA PRO A 351 14.62 -29.83 21.64
C PRO A 351 14.29 -28.47 20.99
N LYS A 352 14.56 -27.39 21.74
CA LYS A 352 14.16 -26.01 21.38
C LYS A 352 15.08 -25.25 20.41
N ASP A 353 16.23 -25.81 20.05
CA ASP A 353 17.31 -25.05 19.40
C ASP A 353 17.36 -25.10 17.86
N PHE A 354 16.70 -26.06 17.19
CA PHE A 354 16.69 -26.12 15.72
C PHE A 354 15.47 -25.42 15.11
N ASN A 355 15.66 -24.18 14.68
CA ASN A 355 14.65 -23.39 13.97
C ASN A 355 14.91 -23.42 12.44
N LEU A 356 13.96 -23.96 11.67
CA LEU A 356 14.03 -23.96 10.21
C LEU A 356 13.64 -22.59 9.62
N CYS A 357 14.66 -21.76 9.39
CA CYS A 357 14.53 -20.42 8.84
C CYS A 357 15.44 -20.24 7.62
N ILE A 358 14.96 -20.66 6.44
CA ILE A 358 15.63 -20.46 5.15
C ILE A 358 15.30 -19.03 4.66
N PRO A 359 16.23 -18.06 4.64
CA PRO A 359 15.88 -16.63 4.44
C PRO A 359 15.39 -16.22 3.03
N ILE A 360 15.16 -17.18 2.14
CA ILE A 360 14.54 -16.98 0.81
C ILE A 360 13.29 -17.83 0.61
N LEU A 361 12.75 -18.47 1.66
CA LEU A 361 11.65 -19.42 1.57
C LEU A 361 10.43 -18.84 0.82
N GLY A 362 10.04 -17.60 1.13
CA GLY A 362 8.93 -16.94 0.45
C GLY A 362 9.14 -16.78 -1.06
N LYS A 363 10.35 -16.44 -1.51
CA LYS A 363 10.67 -16.28 -2.94
C LYS A 363 10.71 -17.63 -3.66
N LEU A 364 11.29 -18.64 -3.01
CA LEU A 364 11.30 -20.01 -3.52
C LEU A 364 9.86 -20.52 -3.71
N LEU A 365 9.02 -20.40 -2.67
CA LEU A 365 7.61 -20.79 -2.76
C LEU A 365 6.86 -19.97 -3.81
N GLY A 366 7.09 -18.66 -3.88
CA GLY A 366 6.50 -17.78 -4.89
C GLY A 366 6.78 -18.24 -6.32
N HIS A 367 8.05 -18.51 -6.67
CA HIS A 367 8.39 -19.04 -7.99
C HIS A 367 7.86 -20.45 -8.23
N LEU A 368 7.89 -21.34 -7.23
CA LEU A 368 7.34 -22.69 -7.37
C LEU A 368 5.81 -22.68 -7.62
N LEU A 369 5.06 -21.82 -6.93
CA LEU A 369 3.62 -21.61 -7.17
C LEU A 369 3.33 -21.08 -8.59
N LEU A 370 4.20 -20.22 -9.11
CA LEU A 370 4.12 -19.72 -10.49
C LEU A 370 4.49 -20.78 -11.55
N PHE A 371 5.27 -21.81 -11.17
CA PHE A 371 5.56 -22.95 -12.05
C PHE A 371 4.51 -24.07 -11.92
N SER A 372 3.83 -24.23 -10.78
CA SER A 372 2.81 -25.26 -10.56
C SER A 372 1.48 -25.03 -11.31
N SER A 373 1.41 -24.03 -12.19
CA SER A 373 0.21 -23.65 -12.95
C SER A 373 0.09 -24.32 -14.32
N GLY A 374 0.95 -25.29 -14.65
CA GLY A 374 0.96 -25.97 -15.95
C GLY A 374 1.16 -27.48 -15.85
N ASP A 375 0.51 -28.23 -16.75
CA ASP A 375 0.52 -29.70 -16.79
C ASP A 375 1.86 -30.32 -17.27
N ASP A 376 2.92 -29.53 -17.44
CA ASP A 376 4.19 -29.97 -18.00
C ASP A 376 5.12 -30.61 -16.94
N SER A 377 6.30 -31.08 -17.37
CA SER A 377 7.29 -31.67 -16.46
C SER A 377 7.89 -30.65 -15.47
N MET A 378 7.70 -29.34 -15.69
CA MET A 378 8.16 -28.28 -14.80
C MET A 378 7.15 -28.05 -13.69
N GLY A 379 5.85 -28.00 -14.01
CA GLY A 379 4.77 -27.92 -13.03
C GLY A 379 4.68 -29.15 -12.13
N HIS A 380 4.85 -30.37 -12.68
CA HIS A 380 4.95 -31.58 -11.86
C HIS A 380 6.14 -31.55 -10.89
N ALA A 381 7.31 -31.06 -11.34
CA ALA A 381 8.47 -30.89 -10.46
C ALA A 381 8.26 -29.79 -9.41
N ALA A 382 7.54 -28.73 -9.76
CA ALA A 382 7.19 -27.64 -8.85
C ALA A 382 6.17 -28.08 -7.78
N LEU A 383 5.09 -28.78 -8.16
CA LEU A 383 4.12 -29.37 -7.23
C LEU A 383 4.80 -30.33 -6.24
N LYS A 384 5.69 -31.20 -6.72
CA LYS A 384 6.45 -32.12 -5.86
C LYS A 384 7.43 -31.39 -4.93
N SER A 385 8.05 -30.31 -5.41
CA SER A 385 8.88 -29.42 -4.59
C SER A 385 8.06 -28.73 -3.49
N LEU A 386 6.87 -28.24 -3.83
CA LEU A 386 5.92 -27.62 -2.90
C LEU A 386 5.45 -28.61 -1.84
N PHE A 387 5.05 -29.84 -2.22
CA PHE A 387 4.70 -30.91 -1.27
C PHE A 387 5.84 -31.20 -0.29
N HIS A 388 7.06 -31.43 -0.79
CA HIS A 388 8.20 -31.72 0.07
C HIS A 388 8.59 -30.54 0.98
N MET A 389 8.50 -29.30 0.49
CA MET A 389 8.71 -28.11 1.30
C MET A 389 7.61 -27.90 2.33
N TYR A 390 6.35 -28.28 2.02
CA TYR A 390 5.25 -28.20 2.97
C TYR A 390 5.53 -29.11 4.17
N THR A 391 5.80 -30.40 3.93
CA THR A 391 6.17 -31.37 4.97
C THR A 391 7.32 -30.84 5.85
N VAL A 392 8.40 -30.36 5.21
CA VAL A 392 9.58 -29.82 5.89
C VAL A 392 9.28 -28.56 6.72
N VAL A 393 8.36 -27.70 6.26
CA VAL A 393 7.99 -26.44 6.93
C VAL A 393 6.93 -26.65 8.01
N THR A 394 6.07 -27.67 7.92
CA THR A 394 5.16 -28.05 9.00
C THR A 394 5.91 -28.74 10.13
N GLU A 395 6.66 -29.80 9.82
CA GLU A 395 7.45 -30.58 10.80
C GLU A 395 8.52 -29.70 11.46
N GLY A 396 9.27 -28.93 10.67
CA GLY A 396 10.37 -28.10 11.15
C GLY A 396 9.97 -26.78 11.84
N ARG A 397 8.67 -26.53 12.08
CA ARG A 397 8.18 -25.28 12.70
C ARG A 397 7.03 -25.42 13.72
N GLU A 398 6.56 -26.62 14.02
CA GLU A 398 5.40 -26.81 14.92
C GLU A 398 5.57 -26.08 16.25
N CYS A 399 6.75 -26.16 16.88
CA CYS A 399 7.07 -25.51 18.15
C CYS A 399 7.27 -23.99 18.11
N ILE A 400 7.21 -23.33 16.93
CA ILE A 400 7.47 -21.88 16.77
C ILE A 400 6.34 -21.11 16.08
N LEU A 401 5.17 -21.75 15.90
CA LEU A 401 3.99 -21.05 15.39
C LEU A 401 3.51 -19.98 16.39
N ARG A 402 3.00 -18.87 15.86
CA ARG A 402 2.29 -17.85 16.66
C ARG A 402 0.79 -18.09 16.64
N GLU A 403 0.10 -17.54 17.63
CA GLU A 403 -1.36 -17.60 17.73
C GLU A 403 -2.09 -17.08 16.47
N ASP A 404 -1.55 -16.05 15.77
CA ASP A 404 -2.13 -15.59 14.48
C ASP A 404 -1.96 -16.60 13.35
N MET A 405 -0.92 -17.42 13.42
CA MET A 405 -0.56 -18.44 12.43
C MET A 405 -1.37 -19.71 12.63
N GLU A 406 -1.49 -20.20 13.87
CA GLU A 406 -2.43 -21.27 14.23
C GLU A 406 -3.88 -20.95 13.86
N LYS A 407 -4.35 -19.72 14.15
CA LYS A 407 -5.71 -19.25 13.80
C LYS A 407 -5.91 -19.12 12.29
N TYR A 408 -4.84 -19.15 11.49
CA TYR A 408 -4.93 -19.24 10.04
C TYR A 408 -4.97 -20.72 9.60
N ALA A 409 -4.04 -21.55 10.05
CA ALA A 409 -4.03 -23.01 9.77
C ALA A 409 -5.40 -23.65 10.11
N LYS A 410 -5.90 -23.44 11.33
CA LYS A 410 -7.21 -23.95 11.81
C LYS A 410 -8.42 -23.47 10.99
N ARG A 411 -8.32 -22.39 10.21
CA ARG A 411 -9.36 -21.96 9.25
C ARG A 411 -9.26 -22.64 7.88
N HIS A 412 -8.06 -23.08 7.51
CA HIS A 412 -7.77 -23.76 6.25
C HIS A 412 -7.48 -25.26 6.43
N GLN A 413 -7.81 -25.83 7.59
CA GLN A 413 -7.57 -27.24 7.94
C GLN A 413 -8.24 -28.24 6.98
N SER A 414 -9.30 -27.87 6.27
CA SER A 414 -9.86 -28.67 5.16
C SER A 414 -8.94 -28.79 3.95
N LEU A 415 -7.86 -28.03 3.88
CA LEU A 415 -6.78 -28.09 2.89
C LEU A 415 -5.51 -28.78 3.44
N GLU A 416 -5.44 -29.10 4.74
CA GLU A 416 -4.27 -29.77 5.35
C GLU A 416 -4.13 -31.26 4.94
N ASP A 417 -5.11 -31.82 4.21
CA ASP A 417 -5.05 -33.18 3.67
C ASP A 417 -4.02 -33.29 2.52
N THR A 418 -2.76 -33.47 2.93
CA THR A 418 -1.55 -33.29 2.11
C THR A 418 -1.50 -34.11 0.82
N THR A 419 -2.27 -35.19 0.71
CA THR A 419 -2.35 -36.01 -0.51
C THR A 419 -3.14 -35.32 -1.62
N PHE A 420 -4.15 -34.51 -1.26
CA PHE A 420 -4.98 -33.78 -2.22
C PHE A 420 -4.46 -32.38 -2.50
N LEU A 421 -3.89 -31.68 -1.50
CA LEU A 421 -3.43 -30.29 -1.65
C LEU A 421 -2.42 -30.09 -2.79
N PHE A 422 -1.58 -31.09 -3.08
CA PHE A 422 -0.53 -31.01 -4.10
C PHE A 422 -0.83 -31.84 -5.36
N SER A 423 -2.12 -32.04 -5.67
CA SER A 423 -2.60 -32.60 -6.92
C SER A 423 -2.28 -31.71 -8.13
N ILE A 424 -2.25 -32.29 -9.33
CA ILE A 424 -2.21 -31.57 -10.61
C ILE A 424 -3.44 -30.65 -10.78
N THR A 425 -4.54 -30.96 -10.09
CA THR A 425 -5.79 -30.19 -10.09
C THR A 425 -5.78 -28.99 -9.14
N SER A 426 -4.77 -28.84 -8.29
CA SER A 426 -4.74 -27.83 -7.23
C SER A 426 -4.31 -26.47 -7.75
N THR A 427 -5.07 -25.42 -7.41
CA THR A 427 -4.71 -24.06 -7.80
C THR A 427 -3.55 -23.52 -6.95
N PRO A 428 -2.72 -22.60 -7.49
CA PRO A 428 -1.74 -21.86 -6.69
C PRO A 428 -2.37 -21.13 -5.49
N CYS A 429 -3.62 -20.70 -5.59
CA CYS A 429 -4.40 -20.12 -4.50
C CYS A 429 -4.56 -21.09 -3.32
N GLU A 430 -5.00 -22.32 -3.58
CA GLU A 430 -5.22 -23.34 -2.54
C GLU A 430 -3.89 -23.76 -1.89
N ILE A 431 -2.85 -23.97 -2.69
CA ILE A 431 -1.52 -24.32 -2.18
C ILE A 431 -0.94 -23.18 -1.32
N ALA A 432 -1.05 -21.92 -1.77
CA ALA A 432 -0.63 -20.76 -0.99
C ALA A 432 -1.43 -20.64 0.33
N LYS A 433 -2.73 -20.93 0.32
CA LYS A 433 -3.55 -20.98 1.54
C LYS A 433 -3.08 -22.06 2.51
N GLY A 434 -2.80 -23.28 2.05
CA GLY A 434 -2.22 -24.34 2.89
C GLY A 434 -0.91 -23.89 3.56
N PHE A 435 0.02 -23.33 2.79
CA PHE A 435 1.26 -22.77 3.36
C PHE A 435 1.06 -21.60 4.33
N GLY A 436 0.00 -20.81 4.15
CA GLY A 436 -0.21 -19.55 4.88
C GLY A 436 -0.10 -19.69 6.40
N GLY A 437 -0.58 -20.79 6.98
CA GLY A 437 -0.53 -21.09 8.41
C GLY A 437 0.87 -21.31 8.98
N HIS A 438 1.88 -21.53 8.15
CA HIS A 438 3.25 -21.91 8.57
C HIS A 438 4.33 -20.91 8.12
N LEU A 439 3.92 -19.81 7.47
CA LEU A 439 4.82 -18.79 6.93
C LEU A 439 4.86 -17.50 7.76
N PHE A 440 6.06 -16.99 8.00
CA PHE A 440 6.28 -15.70 8.64
C PHE A 440 5.79 -14.53 7.76
N PRO A 441 5.49 -13.35 8.33
CA PRO A 441 5.00 -12.20 7.56
C PRO A 441 5.92 -11.78 6.40
N ALA A 442 7.25 -11.91 6.56
CA ALA A 442 8.21 -11.62 5.50
C ALA A 442 8.16 -12.64 4.35
N GLU A 443 7.91 -13.92 4.66
CA GLU A 443 7.83 -15.00 3.65
C GLU A 443 6.53 -14.89 2.84
N ARG A 444 5.41 -14.57 3.50
CA ARG A 444 4.14 -14.22 2.84
C ARG A 444 4.29 -13.01 1.93
N LEU A 445 4.96 -11.96 2.40
CA LEU A 445 5.27 -10.78 1.60
C LEU A 445 6.11 -11.15 0.37
N ASP A 446 7.16 -11.95 0.52
CA ASP A 446 8.01 -12.39 -0.59
C ASP A 446 7.24 -13.18 -1.66
N ILE A 447 6.26 -14.04 -1.26
CA ILE A 447 5.35 -14.71 -2.21
C ILE A 447 4.55 -13.67 -3.02
N ILE A 448 3.94 -12.69 -2.33
CA ILE A 448 3.12 -11.64 -2.94
C ILE A 448 3.96 -10.76 -3.88
N LEU A 449 5.17 -10.38 -3.48
CA LEU A 449 6.10 -9.62 -4.31
C LEU A 449 6.50 -10.41 -5.57
N THR A 450 6.78 -11.71 -5.42
CA THR A 450 7.13 -12.60 -6.55
C THR A 450 5.97 -12.72 -7.54
N ALA A 451 4.72 -12.84 -7.05
CA ALA A 451 3.52 -12.86 -7.89
C ALA A 451 3.26 -11.51 -8.59
N LEU A 452 3.46 -10.38 -7.90
CA LEU A 452 3.37 -9.04 -8.50
C LEU A 452 4.40 -8.81 -9.60
N GLU A 453 5.65 -9.22 -9.39
CA GLU A 453 6.71 -9.16 -10.41
C GLU A 453 6.40 -10.08 -11.61
N ALA A 454 5.68 -11.19 -11.38
CA ALA A 454 5.27 -12.13 -12.42
C ALA A 454 4.09 -11.64 -13.29
N LEU A 455 3.32 -10.65 -12.85
CA LEU A 455 2.23 -10.04 -13.64
C LEU A 455 2.71 -9.21 -14.84
N GLN A 456 3.99 -8.80 -14.87
CA GLN A 456 4.57 -8.01 -15.96
C GLN A 456 4.40 -8.70 -17.31
N ASP A 457 4.13 -7.93 -18.37
CA ASP A 457 3.97 -8.48 -19.72
C ASP A 457 5.27 -9.15 -20.24
N SER A 458 6.43 -8.68 -19.75
CA SER A 458 7.77 -9.24 -20.01
C SER A 458 8.11 -10.49 -19.19
N SER A 459 7.26 -10.89 -18.24
CA SER A 459 7.46 -12.04 -17.36
C SER A 459 7.39 -13.37 -18.12
N ILE A 460 8.28 -14.30 -17.76
CA ILE A 460 8.29 -15.70 -18.23
C ILE A 460 7.15 -16.54 -17.65
N HIS A 461 6.51 -16.09 -16.56
CA HIS A 461 5.46 -16.82 -15.85
C HIS A 461 4.09 -16.55 -16.46
N ASP A 462 3.15 -17.47 -16.22
CA ASP A 462 1.75 -17.28 -16.55
C ASP A 462 1.07 -16.25 -15.63
N LYS A 463 0.12 -15.50 -16.19
CA LYS A 463 -0.56 -14.39 -15.53
C LYS A 463 -1.79 -14.89 -14.76
N GLN A 464 -2.44 -15.98 -15.18
CA GLN A 464 -3.53 -16.59 -14.42
C GLN A 464 -3.00 -17.27 -13.15
N GLY A 465 -1.86 -17.95 -13.23
CA GLY A 465 -1.13 -18.47 -12.08
C GLY A 465 -0.73 -17.38 -11.08
N ALA A 466 -0.15 -16.27 -11.57
CA ALA A 466 0.18 -15.11 -10.73
C ALA A 466 -1.04 -14.47 -10.06
N CYS A 467 -2.16 -14.30 -10.78
CA CYS A 467 -3.43 -13.87 -10.18
C CYS A 467 -3.91 -14.85 -9.10
N SER A 468 -3.84 -16.16 -9.35
CA SER A 468 -4.27 -17.20 -8.40
C SER A 468 -3.47 -17.15 -7.09
N VAL A 469 -2.16 -16.89 -7.13
CA VAL A 469 -1.35 -16.67 -5.92
C VAL A 469 -1.82 -15.42 -5.16
N LEU A 470 -2.18 -14.34 -5.87
CA LEU A 470 -2.67 -13.11 -5.24
C LEU A 470 -4.10 -13.25 -4.68
N ASP A 471 -4.95 -14.11 -5.23
CA ASP A 471 -6.30 -14.39 -4.71
C ASP A 471 -6.26 -14.90 -3.26
N ALA A 472 -5.23 -15.64 -2.85
CA ALA A 472 -5.03 -16.03 -1.45
C ALA A 472 -4.85 -14.82 -0.52
N ALA A 473 -4.20 -13.76 -1.01
CA ALA A 473 -4.06 -12.49 -0.30
C ALA A 473 -5.31 -11.58 -0.41
N LEU A 474 -6.18 -11.79 -1.40
CA LEU A 474 -7.47 -11.09 -1.51
C LEU A 474 -8.52 -11.63 -0.53
N GLU A 475 -8.40 -12.91 -0.11
CA GLU A 475 -9.30 -13.56 0.85
C GLU A 475 -9.07 -13.10 2.30
N ASP A 476 -7.82 -13.18 2.80
CA ASP A 476 -7.44 -12.55 4.08
C ASP A 476 -6.29 -11.51 3.94
N PRO A 477 -6.59 -10.31 3.40
CA PRO A 477 -5.58 -9.26 3.29
C PRO A 477 -5.05 -8.75 4.63
N PHE A 478 -5.75 -8.96 5.76
CA PHE A 478 -5.24 -8.56 7.08
C PHE A 478 -4.16 -9.53 7.58
N TYR A 479 -4.21 -10.77 7.13
CA TYR A 479 -3.19 -11.77 7.39
C TYR A 479 -2.02 -11.68 6.40
N TRP A 480 -2.29 -11.60 5.10
CA TRP A 480 -1.26 -11.64 4.06
C TRP A 480 -0.52 -10.30 3.86
N LEU A 481 -1.22 -9.17 3.83
CA LEU A 481 -0.64 -7.86 3.46
C LEU A 481 -0.13 -7.08 4.69
N LYS A 482 0.77 -7.68 5.48
CA LYS A 482 1.34 -7.04 6.69
C LYS A 482 2.22 -5.82 6.41
N ASP A 483 2.85 -5.74 5.23
CA ASP A 483 3.70 -4.63 4.81
C ASP A 483 3.07 -3.90 3.62
N VAL A 484 2.03 -3.11 3.92
CA VAL A 484 1.32 -2.27 2.94
C VAL A 484 2.29 -1.35 2.18
N PRO A 485 3.26 -0.64 2.81
CA PRO A 485 4.20 0.22 2.09
C PRO A 485 5.06 -0.52 1.06
N LYS A 486 5.68 -1.67 1.39
CA LYS A 486 6.49 -2.43 0.42
C LYS A 486 5.63 -3.01 -0.70
N THR A 487 4.40 -3.45 -0.40
CA THR A 487 3.46 -3.96 -1.40
C THR A 487 3.07 -2.85 -2.39
N MET A 488 2.69 -1.67 -1.88
CA MET A 488 2.34 -0.51 -2.70
C MET A 488 3.49 -0.07 -3.61
N GLU A 489 4.72 0.02 -3.07
CA GLU A 489 5.91 0.38 -3.84
C GLU A 489 6.29 -0.69 -4.88
N CYS A 490 5.93 -1.96 -4.67
CA CYS A 490 6.07 -3.00 -5.70
C CYS A 490 5.02 -2.88 -6.81
N ILE A 491 3.75 -2.67 -6.48
CA ILE A 491 2.68 -2.42 -7.47
C ILE A 491 3.07 -1.21 -8.33
N ARG A 492 3.44 -0.10 -7.69
CA ARG A 492 3.84 1.16 -8.32
C ARG A 492 4.96 0.98 -9.35
N ARG A 493 6.02 0.23 -8.99
CA ARG A 493 7.16 -0.06 -9.88
C ARG A 493 6.80 -0.89 -11.11
N ASN A 494 5.88 -1.84 -10.97
CA ASN A 494 5.53 -2.79 -12.03
C ASN A 494 4.33 -2.34 -12.88
N LEU A 495 3.48 -1.42 -12.40
CA LEU A 495 2.27 -0.98 -13.10
C LEU A 495 2.53 -0.42 -14.51
N GLY A 496 3.72 0.13 -14.75
CA GLY A 496 4.15 0.66 -16.05
C GLY A 496 4.47 -0.42 -17.10
N SER A 497 4.80 -1.64 -16.67
CA SER A 497 5.11 -2.80 -17.52
C SER A 497 4.00 -3.87 -17.53
N ILE A 498 2.79 -3.49 -17.09
CA ILE A 498 1.60 -4.34 -17.03
C ILE A 498 0.49 -3.70 -17.87
N HIS A 499 0.19 -4.28 -19.02
CA HIS A 499 -0.92 -3.89 -19.90
C HIS A 499 -1.92 -5.04 -20.12
N THR A 500 -1.56 -6.29 -19.81
CA THR A 500 -2.48 -7.44 -19.83
C THR A 500 -3.73 -7.19 -18.98
N ALA A 501 -4.92 -7.28 -19.57
CA ALA A 501 -6.19 -6.94 -18.93
C ALA A 501 -6.48 -7.74 -17.65
N LEU A 502 -6.18 -9.05 -17.65
CA LEU A 502 -6.29 -9.93 -16.47
C LEU A 502 -5.41 -9.44 -15.31
N ALA A 503 -4.15 -9.08 -15.61
CA ALA A 503 -3.21 -8.57 -14.63
C ALA A 503 -3.64 -7.20 -14.07
N ARG A 504 -4.17 -6.31 -14.92
CA ARG A 504 -4.79 -5.04 -14.49
C ARG A 504 -5.96 -5.27 -13.54
N GLN A 505 -6.90 -6.15 -13.90
CA GLN A 505 -8.06 -6.47 -13.05
C GLN A 505 -7.63 -7.06 -11.69
N CYS A 506 -6.56 -7.86 -11.64
CA CYS A 506 -6.01 -8.37 -10.39
C CYS A 506 -5.38 -7.25 -9.54
N LEU A 507 -4.58 -6.36 -10.13
CA LEU A 507 -4.03 -5.19 -9.44
C LEU A 507 -5.12 -4.26 -8.91
N ASP A 508 -6.14 -3.96 -9.70
CA ASP A 508 -7.28 -3.12 -9.29
C ASP A 508 -8.03 -3.77 -8.11
N SER A 509 -8.19 -5.10 -8.12
CA SER A 509 -8.80 -5.87 -7.03
C SER A 509 -7.95 -5.86 -5.76
N LEU A 510 -6.62 -5.94 -5.89
CA LEU A 510 -5.67 -5.89 -4.77
C LEU A 510 -5.64 -4.48 -4.14
N LEU A 511 -5.51 -3.44 -4.96
CA LEU A 511 -5.61 -2.04 -4.54
C LEU A 511 -6.96 -1.77 -3.84
N LEU A 512 -8.06 -2.30 -4.38
CA LEU A 512 -9.40 -2.21 -3.78
C LEU A 512 -9.50 -2.90 -2.40
N GLN A 513 -8.84 -4.03 -2.17
CA GLN A 513 -8.86 -4.67 -0.84
C GLN A 513 -7.92 -3.99 0.15
N MET A 514 -6.77 -3.49 -0.29
CA MET A 514 -5.84 -2.70 0.53
C MET A 514 -6.54 -1.40 0.99
N THR A 515 -7.07 -0.61 0.05
CA THR A 515 -7.64 0.73 0.32
C THR A 515 -8.86 0.75 1.24
N LYS A 516 -9.68 -0.32 1.27
CA LYS A 516 -10.74 -0.49 2.28
C LYS A 516 -10.16 -0.55 3.70
N LYS A 517 -9.03 -1.26 3.84
CA LYS A 517 -8.44 -1.69 5.11
C LYS A 517 -7.43 -0.70 5.70
N MET A 518 -6.81 0.16 4.88
CA MET A 518 -5.85 1.16 5.35
C MET A 518 -6.40 2.02 6.50
N SER A 519 -5.70 2.00 7.63
CA SER A 519 -5.87 2.94 8.73
C SER A 519 -5.55 4.38 8.31
N ARG A 520 -5.97 5.36 9.12
CA ARG A 520 -5.66 6.78 8.88
C ARG A 520 -4.15 7.03 8.84
N GLU A 521 -3.41 6.27 9.64
CA GLU A 521 -1.95 6.36 9.80
C GLU A 521 -1.23 5.72 8.62
N GLU A 522 -1.70 4.58 8.09
CA GLU A 522 -1.18 4.02 6.82
C GLU A 522 -1.46 4.93 5.62
N VAL A 523 -2.64 5.55 5.55
CA VAL A 523 -2.94 6.55 4.50
C VAL A 523 -2.01 7.77 4.66
N LYS A 524 -1.80 8.27 5.88
CA LYS A 524 -0.87 9.39 6.13
C LYS A 524 0.55 9.05 5.68
N ASN A 525 1.04 7.85 6.00
CA ASN A 525 2.36 7.39 5.59
C ASN A 525 2.46 7.26 4.05
N LEU A 526 1.46 6.67 3.40
CA LEU A 526 1.44 6.56 1.93
C LEU A 526 1.44 7.95 1.26
N LEU A 527 0.68 8.91 1.79
CA LEU A 527 0.66 10.31 1.33
C LEU A 527 1.99 11.05 1.56
N GLN A 528 2.78 10.66 2.57
CA GLN A 528 4.10 11.25 2.84
C GLN A 528 5.20 10.69 1.93
N PHE A 529 5.21 9.38 1.67
CA PHE A 529 6.31 8.73 0.94
C PHE A 529 6.06 8.53 -0.57
N SER A 530 4.79 8.59 -1.02
CA SER A 530 4.41 8.27 -2.41
C SER A 530 3.47 9.34 -3.05
N PRO A 531 3.88 10.62 -3.16
CA PRO A 531 3.20 11.55 -4.07
C PRO A 531 3.27 11.02 -5.52
N PRO A 532 2.25 11.27 -6.38
CA PRO A 532 2.31 10.87 -7.78
C PRO A 532 3.41 11.64 -8.53
N ARG A 533 4.43 10.96 -9.07
CA ARG A 533 5.55 11.57 -9.80
C ARG A 533 5.42 11.43 -11.31
N ASP A 534 4.77 10.37 -11.78
CA ASP A 534 4.49 10.15 -13.21
C ASP A 534 3.03 9.75 -13.49
N SER A 535 2.71 9.52 -14.77
CA SER A 535 1.38 9.08 -15.24
C SER A 535 0.96 7.69 -14.73
N THR A 536 1.92 6.86 -14.34
CA THR A 536 1.72 5.50 -13.83
C THR A 536 1.34 5.56 -12.35
N ASP A 537 2.09 6.33 -11.55
CA ASP A 537 1.74 6.64 -10.17
C ASP A 537 0.34 7.28 -10.10
N LEU A 538 0.03 8.17 -11.04
CA LEU A 538 -1.28 8.81 -11.15
C LEU A 538 -2.41 7.80 -11.40
N ALA A 539 -2.26 6.87 -12.34
CA ALA A 539 -3.27 5.83 -12.58
C ALA A 539 -3.50 4.96 -11.33
N MET A 540 -2.45 4.63 -10.59
CA MET A 540 -2.56 3.92 -9.30
C MET A 540 -3.36 4.74 -8.28
N TRP A 541 -3.06 6.05 -8.15
CA TRP A 541 -3.77 6.95 -7.25
C TRP A 541 -5.21 7.23 -7.68
N GLU A 542 -5.54 7.21 -8.96
CA GLU A 542 -6.91 7.32 -9.46
C GLU A 542 -7.76 6.09 -9.07
N VAL A 543 -7.21 4.88 -9.16
CA VAL A 543 -7.87 3.66 -8.64
C VAL A 543 -8.07 3.72 -7.12
N ILE A 544 -7.08 4.21 -6.37
CA ILE A 544 -7.16 4.41 -4.91
C ILE A 544 -8.26 5.43 -4.53
N LEU A 545 -8.38 6.53 -5.28
CA LEU A 545 -9.28 7.64 -5.00
C LEU A 545 -10.67 7.49 -5.63
N ALA A 546 -10.87 6.51 -6.51
CA ALA A 546 -12.19 6.07 -6.94
C ALA A 546 -13.04 5.53 -5.76
N MET A 547 -12.39 5.04 -4.69
CA MET A 547 -13.10 4.51 -3.52
C MET A 547 -13.61 5.62 -2.58
N PRO A 548 -14.94 5.70 -2.31
CA PRO A 548 -15.55 6.78 -1.54
C PRO A 548 -14.89 7.05 -0.18
N GLN A 549 -14.81 6.01 0.65
CA GLN A 549 -14.23 6.05 1.99
C GLN A 549 -12.71 6.29 2.00
N THR A 550 -11.98 5.90 0.94
CA THR A 550 -10.53 6.10 0.84
C THR A 550 -10.22 7.54 0.41
N LEU A 551 -10.96 8.07 -0.56
CA LEU A 551 -10.97 9.49 -0.89
C LEU A 551 -11.31 10.34 0.33
N GLU A 552 -12.33 9.97 1.11
CA GLU A 552 -12.71 10.69 2.33
C GLU A 552 -11.63 10.63 3.42
N ARG A 553 -10.97 9.48 3.64
CA ARG A 553 -9.81 9.39 4.55
C ARG A 553 -8.64 10.27 4.08
N VAL A 554 -8.29 10.21 2.80
CA VAL A 554 -7.24 11.03 2.18
C VAL A 554 -7.54 12.52 2.35
N LEU A 555 -8.75 12.96 2.00
CA LEU A 555 -9.16 14.37 2.12
C LEU A 555 -9.16 14.85 3.58
N ASN A 556 -9.62 14.04 4.54
CA ASN A 556 -9.54 14.38 5.96
C ASN A 556 -8.10 14.53 6.46
N ILE A 557 -7.17 13.70 6.00
CA ILE A 557 -5.73 13.84 6.34
C ILE A 557 -5.11 15.07 5.67
N MET A 558 -5.45 15.32 4.40
CA MET A 558 -5.01 16.49 3.64
C MET A 558 -5.48 17.81 4.24
N MET A 559 -6.70 17.87 4.79
CA MET A 559 -7.21 19.05 5.50
C MET A 559 -6.54 19.31 6.85
N GLN A 560 -5.92 18.30 7.47
CA GLN A 560 -5.49 18.36 8.88
C GLN A 560 -4.03 18.78 9.06
N ASP A 561 -3.05 18.11 8.44
CA ASP A 561 -1.64 18.27 8.85
C ASP A 561 -0.58 17.87 7.80
N LEU A 562 -0.95 17.72 6.52
CA LEU A 562 0.03 17.38 5.48
C LEU A 562 0.70 18.65 4.93
N PRO A 563 2.03 18.67 4.68
CA PRO A 563 2.66 19.70 3.85
C PRO A 563 2.23 19.53 2.38
N LEU A 564 1.01 19.98 2.07
CA LEU A 564 0.32 19.90 0.77
C LEU A 564 1.14 20.44 -0.41
N ARG A 565 2.15 21.28 -0.12
CA ARG A 565 3.10 21.84 -1.08
C ARG A 565 3.68 20.77 -2.02
N ASN A 566 4.13 19.63 -1.48
CA ASN A 566 4.77 18.58 -2.27
C ASN A 566 3.81 17.98 -3.32
N TRP A 567 2.55 17.74 -2.93
CA TRP A 567 1.49 17.25 -3.82
C TRP A 567 1.04 18.28 -4.87
N CYS A 568 1.32 19.57 -4.64
CA CYS A 568 1.05 20.64 -5.61
C CYS A 568 2.26 20.94 -6.51
N THR A 569 3.49 20.60 -6.09
CA THR A 569 4.71 20.80 -6.88
C THR A 569 5.07 19.62 -7.77
N GLU A 570 4.89 18.38 -7.32
CA GLU A 570 5.30 17.19 -8.10
C GLU A 570 4.24 16.71 -9.11
N VAL A 571 2.96 16.97 -8.87
CA VAL A 571 1.86 16.41 -9.67
C VAL A 571 1.51 17.28 -10.89
N THR A 572 1.31 16.64 -12.04
CA THR A 572 0.95 17.26 -13.32
C THR A 572 -0.37 18.05 -13.26
N LYS A 573 -0.43 19.13 -14.06
CA LYS A 573 -1.41 20.23 -13.90
C LYS A 573 -2.89 19.85 -14.05
N ASP A 574 -3.22 18.81 -14.82
CA ASP A 574 -4.61 18.49 -15.20
C ASP A 574 -5.37 17.56 -14.23
N THR A 575 -4.72 17.09 -13.17
CA THR A 575 -5.25 16.01 -12.34
C THR A 575 -6.24 16.48 -11.28
N CYS A 576 -7.32 15.72 -11.08
CA CYS A 576 -8.29 15.95 -10.00
C CYS A 576 -7.63 16.01 -8.61
N ILE A 577 -6.56 15.23 -8.42
CA ILE A 577 -5.76 15.14 -7.20
C ILE A 577 -5.15 16.50 -6.86
N ARG A 578 -4.41 17.11 -7.80
CA ARG A 578 -3.80 18.44 -7.60
C ARG A 578 -4.85 19.50 -7.29
N ARG A 579 -5.99 19.47 -7.99
CA ARG A 579 -7.10 20.42 -7.76
C ARG A 579 -7.67 20.29 -6.34
N LEU A 580 -7.85 19.08 -5.83
CA LEU A 580 -8.29 18.85 -4.45
C LEU A 580 -7.22 19.23 -3.43
N ALA A 581 -5.93 18.98 -3.70
CA ALA A 581 -4.82 19.42 -2.86
C ALA A 581 -4.73 20.95 -2.76
N MET A 582 -4.94 21.66 -3.88
CA MET A 582 -5.03 23.12 -3.92
C MET A 582 -6.21 23.63 -3.07
N LEU A 583 -7.42 23.12 -3.30
CA LEU A 583 -8.62 23.55 -2.57
C LEU A 583 -8.57 23.21 -1.05
N ALA A 584 -7.77 22.23 -0.65
CA ALA A 584 -7.55 21.89 0.75
C ALA A 584 -6.59 22.86 1.49
N GLN A 585 -5.73 23.62 0.78
CA GLN A 585 -4.80 24.54 1.41
C GLN A 585 -5.50 25.73 2.09
N ASN A 586 -4.83 26.33 3.08
CA ASN A 586 -5.30 27.55 3.76
C ASN A 586 -4.91 28.83 3.01
N HIS A 587 -3.89 28.74 2.14
CA HIS A 587 -3.44 29.81 1.24
C HIS A 587 -3.28 29.20 -0.15
N ILE A 588 -3.81 29.86 -1.18
CA ILE A 588 -3.79 29.41 -2.57
C ILE A 588 -3.17 30.53 -3.40
N SER A 589 -2.20 30.21 -4.26
CA SER A 589 -1.61 31.20 -5.17
C SER A 589 -2.64 31.63 -6.22
N GLU A 590 -2.72 32.93 -6.53
CA GLU A 590 -3.60 33.44 -7.58
C GLU A 590 -3.26 32.86 -8.97
N GLU A 591 -1.99 32.49 -9.19
CA GLU A 591 -1.49 31.86 -10.41
C GLU A 591 -1.96 30.40 -10.59
N ASP A 592 -2.20 29.67 -9.49
CA ASP A 592 -2.70 28.28 -9.53
C ASP A 592 -4.23 28.24 -9.76
N PHE A 593 -4.97 29.34 -9.50
CA PHE A 593 -6.42 29.39 -9.69
C PHE A 593 -6.78 29.69 -11.16
N VAL A 594 -6.76 28.65 -11.99
CA VAL A 594 -7.08 28.71 -13.42
C VAL A 594 -8.50 28.21 -13.70
N ASN A 595 -9.35 29.11 -14.19
CA ASN A 595 -10.74 28.89 -14.64
C ASN A 595 -11.71 28.25 -13.62
N PRO A 596 -12.55 29.04 -12.91
CA PRO A 596 -13.50 28.51 -11.93
C PRO A 596 -14.59 27.59 -12.51
N VAL A 597 -14.87 27.61 -13.83
CA VAL A 597 -15.98 26.82 -14.42
C VAL A 597 -15.83 25.31 -14.14
N HIS A 598 -14.60 24.80 -14.08
CA HIS A 598 -14.34 23.38 -13.78
C HIS A 598 -14.68 22.97 -12.34
N LEU A 599 -14.98 23.92 -11.44
CA LEU A 599 -15.36 23.66 -10.05
C LEU A 599 -16.86 23.36 -9.88
N GLN A 600 -17.69 23.66 -10.89
CA GLN A 600 -19.15 23.48 -10.86
C GLN A 600 -19.56 22.02 -10.57
N SER A 601 -18.87 21.05 -11.15
CA SER A 601 -19.11 19.61 -10.93
C SER A 601 -18.89 19.18 -9.46
N TYR A 602 -17.93 19.81 -8.79
CA TYR A 602 -17.62 19.51 -7.39
C TYR A 602 -18.56 20.25 -6.42
N LEU A 603 -19.05 21.44 -6.76
CA LEU A 603 -20.12 22.13 -6.02
C LEU A 603 -21.44 21.33 -6.03
N ARG A 604 -21.74 20.64 -7.13
CA ARG A 604 -22.92 19.76 -7.26
C ARG A 604 -22.67 18.31 -6.78
N HIS A 605 -21.50 18.01 -6.22
CA HIS A 605 -21.14 16.63 -5.89
C HIS A 605 -21.95 16.08 -4.70
N PRO A 606 -22.41 14.80 -4.70
CA PRO A 606 -23.30 14.26 -3.66
C PRO A 606 -22.76 14.29 -2.22
N ARG A 607 -21.45 14.16 -2.00
CA ARG A 607 -20.84 14.20 -0.65
C ARG A 607 -20.62 15.64 -0.16
N PRO A 608 -21.11 16.03 1.04
CA PRO A 608 -20.90 17.37 1.62
C PRO A 608 -19.42 17.76 1.70
N MET A 609 -18.53 16.83 2.03
CA MET A 609 -17.09 17.06 2.15
C MET A 609 -16.47 17.68 0.88
N MET A 610 -16.91 17.23 -0.31
CA MET A 610 -16.41 17.77 -1.58
C MET A 610 -16.91 19.20 -1.81
N ARG A 611 -18.17 19.48 -1.46
CA ARG A 611 -18.76 20.82 -1.55
C ARG A 611 -18.07 21.78 -0.59
N PHE A 612 -17.84 21.34 0.65
CA PHE A 612 -17.10 22.09 1.67
C PHE A 612 -15.66 22.43 1.22
N LEU A 613 -14.90 21.46 0.70
CA LEU A 613 -13.54 21.69 0.20
C LEU A 613 -13.49 22.74 -0.91
N VAL A 614 -14.39 22.66 -1.87
CA VAL A 614 -14.45 23.62 -2.98
C VAL A 614 -14.82 25.01 -2.47
N LEU A 615 -15.80 25.11 -1.57
CA LEU A 615 -16.19 26.38 -0.96
C LEU A 615 -15.13 26.93 0.01
N LYS A 616 -14.32 26.08 0.65
CA LYS A 616 -13.13 26.50 1.43
C LYS A 616 -12.11 27.16 0.50
N GLY A 617 -11.70 26.48 -0.57
CA GLY A 617 -10.73 27.03 -1.52
C GLY A 617 -11.25 28.28 -2.23
N LEU A 618 -12.52 28.28 -2.66
CA LEU A 618 -13.19 29.46 -3.22
C LEU A 618 -13.24 30.61 -2.21
N CYS A 619 -13.45 30.35 -0.91
CA CYS A 619 -13.43 31.38 0.12
C CYS A 619 -12.08 32.08 0.13
N THR A 620 -10.99 31.32 0.26
CA THR A 620 -9.61 31.82 0.26
C THR A 620 -9.29 32.64 -1.00
N VAL A 621 -9.57 32.15 -2.21
CA VAL A 621 -9.27 32.93 -3.42
C VAL A 621 -10.20 34.12 -3.63
N SER A 622 -11.44 34.08 -3.13
CA SER A 622 -12.40 35.19 -3.27
C SER A 622 -12.05 36.43 -2.45
N GLU A 623 -11.10 36.35 -1.52
CA GLU A 623 -10.56 37.51 -0.80
C GLU A 623 -9.83 38.48 -1.75
N SER A 624 -9.37 38.00 -2.91
CA SER A 624 -8.85 38.83 -4.00
C SER A 624 -9.98 39.43 -4.86
N PRO A 625 -10.04 40.76 -5.05
CA PRO A 625 -11.06 41.40 -5.87
C PRO A 625 -11.08 41.00 -7.35
N GLU A 626 -9.98 40.42 -7.86
CA GLU A 626 -9.92 39.94 -9.25
C GLU A 626 -10.52 38.53 -9.36
N LYS A 627 -10.06 37.60 -8.51
CA LYS A 627 -10.60 36.23 -8.43
C LYS A 627 -12.07 36.20 -7.99
N ALA A 628 -12.50 37.12 -7.12
CA ALA A 628 -13.92 37.33 -6.80
C ALA A 628 -14.79 37.61 -8.04
N ARG A 629 -14.25 38.30 -9.06
CA ARG A 629 -14.95 38.54 -10.34
C ARG A 629 -14.88 37.33 -11.27
N GLU A 630 -13.83 36.52 -11.25
CA GLU A 630 -13.82 35.25 -11.98
C GLU A 630 -14.91 34.31 -11.45
N ILE A 631 -15.00 34.17 -10.12
CA ILE A 631 -15.91 33.24 -9.41
C ILE A 631 -17.40 33.58 -9.65
N GLN A 632 -17.73 34.78 -10.16
CA GLN A 632 -19.11 35.21 -10.42
C GLN A 632 -19.89 34.24 -11.34
N VAL A 633 -19.20 33.44 -12.16
CA VAL A 633 -19.82 32.42 -13.04
C VAL A 633 -20.44 31.26 -12.27
N LEU A 634 -19.97 30.98 -11.06
CA LEU A 634 -20.46 29.91 -10.17
C LEU A 634 -21.58 30.37 -9.21
N LEU A 635 -22.03 31.63 -9.32
CA LEU A 635 -23.07 32.16 -8.43
C LEU A 635 -24.35 31.29 -8.34
N PRO A 636 -24.88 30.70 -9.44
CA PRO A 636 -26.04 29.80 -9.33
C PRO A 636 -25.78 28.60 -8.42
N ASP A 637 -24.63 27.95 -8.55
CA ASP A 637 -24.27 26.73 -7.82
C ASP A 637 -23.97 27.02 -6.33
N ILE A 638 -23.36 28.17 -6.05
CA ILE A 638 -23.13 28.63 -4.68
C ILE A 638 -24.46 29.05 -4.02
N LEU A 639 -25.42 29.60 -4.79
CA LEU A 639 -26.78 29.86 -4.33
C LEU A 639 -27.62 28.59 -4.16
N GLU A 640 -27.28 27.48 -4.84
CA GLU A 640 -27.84 26.15 -4.58
C GLU A 640 -27.27 25.57 -3.29
N ALA A 641 -25.96 25.70 -3.03
CA ALA A 641 -25.28 25.24 -1.81
C ALA A 641 -25.76 25.90 -0.50
N LEU A 642 -26.53 27.00 -0.56
CA LEU A 642 -27.26 27.54 0.60
C LEU A 642 -28.41 26.64 1.08
N GLN A 643 -28.78 25.60 0.33
CA GLN A 643 -29.83 24.63 0.69
C GLN A 643 -29.24 23.31 1.23
N ASP A 644 -27.95 23.29 1.57
CA ASP A 644 -27.29 22.12 2.15
C ASP A 644 -27.79 21.83 3.57
N THR A 645 -27.79 20.55 3.96
CA THR A 645 -28.06 20.12 5.34
C THR A 645 -26.84 20.24 6.25
N ASN A 646 -25.64 20.42 5.68
CA ASN A 646 -24.40 20.63 6.43
C ASN A 646 -24.14 22.13 6.67
N THR A 647 -24.14 22.54 7.93
CA THR A 647 -23.96 23.94 8.35
C THR A 647 -22.62 24.54 7.91
N ASP A 648 -21.53 23.76 7.87
CA ASP A 648 -20.21 24.25 7.46
C ASP A 648 -20.14 24.53 5.95
N VAL A 649 -20.84 23.73 5.13
CA VAL A 649 -21.03 23.99 3.69
C VAL A 649 -21.78 25.32 3.49
N VAL A 650 -22.92 25.51 4.18
CA VAL A 650 -23.70 26.75 4.09
C VAL A 650 -22.88 27.95 4.58
N LEU A 651 -22.15 27.81 5.68
CA LEU A 651 -21.26 28.85 6.22
C LEU A 651 -20.19 29.28 5.22
N LYS A 652 -19.53 28.33 4.54
CA LYS A 652 -18.56 28.65 3.49
C LYS A 652 -19.23 29.24 2.24
N ALA A 653 -20.43 28.80 1.86
CA ALA A 653 -21.19 29.44 0.78
C ALA A 653 -21.55 30.90 1.10
N LEU A 654 -21.98 31.21 2.33
CA LEU A 654 -22.24 32.60 2.77
C LEU A 654 -20.99 33.48 2.68
N LEU A 655 -19.82 32.96 3.08
CA LEU A 655 -18.55 33.70 3.00
C LEU A 655 -18.12 33.96 1.55
N VAL A 656 -18.16 32.95 0.67
CA VAL A 656 -17.88 33.13 -0.77
C VAL A 656 -18.83 34.15 -1.39
N LEU A 657 -20.12 34.09 -1.08
CA LEU A 657 -21.12 35.05 -1.57
C LEU A 657 -20.84 36.48 -1.07
N LYS A 658 -20.38 36.67 0.17
CA LYS A 658 -20.00 37.99 0.70
C LYS A 658 -18.88 38.61 -0.11
N ASN A 659 -17.81 37.85 -0.33
CA ASN A 659 -16.63 38.31 -1.06
C ASN A 659 -16.95 38.59 -2.54
N VAL A 660 -17.66 37.68 -3.22
CA VAL A 660 -18.07 37.86 -4.62
C VAL A 660 -19.03 39.04 -4.78
N MET A 661 -20.06 39.16 -3.95
CA MET A 661 -21.05 40.25 -4.05
C MET A 661 -20.48 41.64 -3.73
N ALA A 662 -19.37 41.73 -2.99
CA ALA A 662 -18.65 42.98 -2.76
C ALA A 662 -17.85 43.48 -3.98
N HIS A 663 -17.48 42.59 -4.91
CA HIS A 663 -16.55 42.89 -6.01
C HIS A 663 -17.12 42.74 -7.43
N VAL A 664 -18.29 42.11 -7.59
CA VAL A 664 -19.03 42.04 -8.85
C VAL A 664 -19.70 43.38 -9.19
N GLU A 665 -19.69 43.75 -10.48
CA GLU A 665 -20.36 44.94 -11.00
C GLU A 665 -21.85 45.00 -10.58
N ARG A 666 -22.32 46.14 -10.05
CA ARG A 666 -23.74 46.32 -9.65
C ARG A 666 -24.77 45.92 -10.72
N ARG A 667 -24.44 46.04 -12.01
CA ARG A 667 -25.31 45.58 -13.11
C ARG A 667 -25.52 44.07 -13.11
N LYS A 668 -24.45 43.30 -12.87
CA LYS A 668 -24.45 41.83 -12.79
C LYS A 668 -24.98 41.37 -11.42
N ALA A 669 -24.49 41.98 -10.33
CA ALA A 669 -24.87 41.65 -8.95
C ALA A 669 -26.36 41.88 -8.64
N SER A 670 -27.00 42.89 -9.23
CA SER A 670 -28.40 43.24 -8.92
C SER A 670 -29.45 42.18 -9.31
N GLY A 671 -29.09 41.12 -10.05
CA GLY A 671 -29.93 39.94 -10.28
C GLY A 671 -29.84 38.95 -9.10
N PRO A 672 -28.67 38.32 -8.88
CA PRO A 672 -28.41 37.44 -7.74
C PRO A 672 -28.77 38.07 -6.38
N ALA A 673 -28.54 39.37 -6.20
CA ALA A 673 -28.93 40.11 -4.99
C ALA A 673 -30.41 39.91 -4.61
N LEU A 674 -31.34 39.96 -5.58
CA LEU A 674 -32.78 39.81 -5.32
C LEU A 674 -33.15 38.40 -4.86
N GLN A 675 -32.55 37.37 -5.47
CA GLN A 675 -32.76 35.97 -5.08
C GLN A 675 -32.15 35.68 -3.69
N LEU A 676 -30.97 36.24 -3.44
CA LEU A 676 -30.20 36.02 -2.23
C LEU A 676 -30.84 36.70 -1.01
N ALA A 677 -31.37 37.92 -1.16
CA ALA A 677 -32.01 38.63 -0.04
C ALA A 677 -33.18 37.86 0.60
N GLU A 678 -34.00 37.15 -0.19
CA GLU A 678 -35.09 36.33 0.35
C GLU A 678 -34.57 35.04 0.99
N LYS A 679 -33.55 34.41 0.39
CA LYS A 679 -32.86 33.23 0.93
C LYS A 679 -32.12 33.50 2.26
N LEU A 680 -31.76 34.74 2.56
CA LEU A 680 -30.97 35.07 3.75
C LEU A 680 -31.77 35.22 5.04
N LEU A 681 -33.04 35.65 4.97
CA LEU A 681 -33.83 35.96 6.16
C LEU A 681 -33.91 34.79 7.17
N PRO A 682 -34.08 33.51 6.77
CA PRO A 682 -34.11 32.39 7.72
C PRO A 682 -32.79 32.15 8.48
N PHE A 683 -31.66 32.63 7.97
CA PHE A 683 -30.36 32.49 8.64
C PHE A 683 -30.13 33.53 9.73
N PHE A 684 -30.94 34.60 9.80
CA PHE A 684 -30.86 35.59 10.87
C PHE A 684 -31.24 34.97 12.21
N ASP A 685 -32.20 34.03 12.23
CA ASP A 685 -32.67 33.35 13.44
C ASP A 685 -31.89 32.06 13.77
N HIS A 686 -30.82 31.77 13.02
CA HIS A 686 -30.06 30.52 13.13
C HIS A 686 -29.31 30.39 14.48
N GLU A 687 -29.21 29.17 15.03
CA GLU A 687 -28.65 28.91 16.38
C GLU A 687 -27.18 29.36 16.54
N SER A 688 -26.33 29.04 15.57
CA SER A 688 -24.93 29.50 15.51
C SER A 688 -24.83 31.01 15.25
N SER A 689 -24.12 31.74 16.13
CA SER A 689 -23.87 33.19 15.99
C SER A 689 -23.16 33.56 14.70
N HIS A 690 -22.17 32.77 14.27
CA HIS A 690 -21.43 33.00 13.02
C HIS A 690 -22.35 32.99 11.79
N MET A 691 -23.38 32.14 11.79
CA MET A 691 -24.38 32.08 10.71
C MET A 691 -25.27 33.33 10.71
N ARG A 692 -25.68 33.82 11.88
CA ARG A 692 -26.42 35.08 12.02
C ARG A 692 -25.58 36.26 11.53
N GLU A 693 -24.35 36.39 12.03
CA GLU A 693 -23.44 37.48 11.68
C GLU A 693 -23.18 37.54 10.18
N HIS A 694 -22.73 36.43 9.57
CA HIS A 694 -22.35 36.43 8.16
C HIS A 694 -23.56 36.54 7.21
N SER A 695 -24.72 36.00 7.56
CA SER A 695 -25.93 36.20 6.76
C SER A 695 -26.44 37.64 6.82
N ILE A 696 -26.37 38.30 7.99
CA ILE A 696 -26.71 39.72 8.16
C ILE A 696 -25.72 40.64 7.40
N CYS A 697 -24.40 40.41 7.54
CA CYS A 697 -23.37 41.13 6.75
C CYS A 697 -23.57 40.97 5.24
N LEU A 698 -23.89 39.76 4.79
CA LEU A 698 -24.16 39.48 3.39
C LEU A 698 -25.45 40.17 2.92
N PHE A 699 -26.50 40.19 3.74
CA PHE A 699 -27.75 40.88 3.43
C PHE A 699 -27.53 42.40 3.27
N GLN A 700 -26.75 43.03 4.15
CA GLN A 700 -26.34 44.43 4.00
C GLN A 700 -25.67 44.68 2.64
N THR A 701 -24.64 43.88 2.31
CA THR A 701 -23.92 43.93 1.03
C THR A 701 -24.87 43.79 -0.18
N VAL A 702 -25.82 42.85 -0.08
CA VAL A 702 -26.85 42.58 -1.08
C VAL A 702 -27.81 43.76 -1.28
N VAL A 703 -28.25 44.42 -0.21
CA VAL A 703 -29.15 45.59 -0.26
C VAL A 703 -28.49 46.81 -0.92
N GLU A 704 -27.16 46.96 -0.80
CA GLU A 704 -26.37 48.00 -1.45
C GLU A 704 -26.04 47.71 -2.93
N ALA A 705 -26.03 46.43 -3.33
CA ALA A 705 -25.76 46.00 -4.70
C ALA A 705 -26.93 46.28 -5.68
N VAL A 706 -28.17 46.40 -5.18
CA VAL A 706 -29.38 46.55 -6.01
C VAL A 706 -29.41 47.88 -6.77
N LEU A 707 -29.59 47.80 -8.10
CA LEU A 707 -29.75 48.97 -8.97
C LEU A 707 -30.97 49.81 -8.60
N ARG A 708 -30.84 51.14 -8.71
CA ARG A 708 -31.92 52.12 -8.42
C ARG A 708 -33.26 51.79 -9.10
N GLN A 709 -33.22 51.23 -10.31
CA GLN A 709 -34.41 50.82 -11.07
C GLN A 709 -35.13 49.62 -10.44
N ARG A 710 -34.38 48.63 -9.94
CA ARG A 710 -34.89 47.37 -9.36
C ARG A 710 -35.26 47.46 -7.87
N LYS A 711 -35.05 48.62 -7.23
CA LYS A 711 -35.37 48.82 -5.81
C LYS A 711 -36.85 48.58 -5.45
N LYS A 712 -37.77 48.65 -6.41
CA LYS A 712 -39.19 48.31 -6.19
C LYS A 712 -39.40 46.82 -5.88
N GLU A 713 -38.63 45.93 -6.51
CA GLU A 713 -38.71 44.48 -6.32
C GLU A 713 -38.23 44.10 -4.92
N MET A 714 -37.03 44.56 -4.56
CA MET A 714 -36.38 44.33 -3.25
C MET A 714 -37.15 44.93 -2.06
N LYS A 715 -38.06 45.90 -2.29
CA LYS A 715 -38.71 46.65 -1.20
C LYS A 715 -39.46 45.74 -0.22
N ARG A 716 -40.14 44.69 -0.68
CA ARG A 716 -40.87 43.76 0.21
C ARG A 716 -39.92 43.05 1.17
N THR A 717 -38.82 42.50 0.64
CA THR A 717 -37.80 41.77 1.39
C THR A 717 -37.10 42.65 2.41
N VAL A 718 -36.70 43.87 2.00
CA VAL A 718 -36.08 44.87 2.89
C VAL A 718 -37.00 45.31 4.03
N HIS A 719 -38.32 45.27 3.86
CA HIS A 719 -39.24 45.48 4.98
C HIS A 719 -39.34 44.26 5.90
N ARG A 720 -39.38 43.03 5.36
CA ARG A 720 -39.42 41.80 6.15
C ARG A 720 -38.16 41.58 7.00
N SER A 721 -37.02 42.16 6.60
CA SER A 721 -35.80 42.17 7.43
C SER A 721 -35.82 43.17 8.59
N LEU A 722 -36.66 44.22 8.58
CA LEU A 722 -36.55 45.32 9.56
C LEU A 722 -36.73 44.84 11.00
N LEU A 723 -37.69 43.95 11.24
CA LEU A 723 -38.02 43.51 12.59
C LEU A 723 -37.03 42.45 13.13
N PRO A 724 -36.64 41.41 12.36
CA PRO A 724 -35.50 40.56 12.72
C PRO A 724 -34.23 41.36 13.01
N LEU A 725 -33.87 42.32 12.15
CA LEU A 725 -32.69 43.16 12.39
C LEU A 725 -32.81 44.01 13.66
N TYR A 726 -33.99 44.56 13.94
CA TYR A 726 -34.26 45.26 15.19
C TYR A 726 -34.09 44.36 16.42
N PHE A 727 -34.58 43.12 16.40
CA PHE A 727 -34.40 42.19 17.52
C PHE A 727 -32.93 41.77 17.67
N HIS A 728 -32.23 41.45 16.58
CA HIS A 728 -30.82 41.06 16.67
C HIS A 728 -29.86 42.20 17.05
N MET A 729 -30.27 43.48 17.06
CA MET A 729 -29.53 44.53 17.80
C MET A 729 -29.45 44.28 19.32
N ARG A 730 -30.19 43.28 19.84
CA ARG A 730 -30.13 42.76 21.21
C ARG A 730 -29.69 41.30 21.28
N ASP A 731 -28.99 40.79 20.26
CA ASP A 731 -28.37 39.46 20.31
C ASP A 731 -27.33 39.38 21.45
N GLN A 732 -27.11 38.18 21.99
CA GLN A 732 -26.08 37.90 23.00
C GLN A 732 -24.66 37.99 22.43
N SER A 733 -24.50 37.88 21.11
CA SER A 733 -23.24 38.06 20.41
C SER A 733 -23.07 39.51 19.93
N GLU A 734 -22.04 40.20 20.43
CA GLU A 734 -21.75 41.60 20.11
C GLU A 734 -21.53 41.84 18.60
N SER A 735 -20.87 40.91 17.90
CA SER A 735 -20.66 41.00 16.46
C SER A 735 -21.97 40.89 15.66
N VAL A 736 -22.88 39.99 16.07
CA VAL A 736 -24.24 39.90 15.51
C VAL A 736 -25.02 41.19 15.79
N ALA A 737 -24.97 41.72 17.03
CA ALA A 737 -25.67 42.95 17.39
C ALA A 737 -25.21 44.17 16.58
N LYS A 738 -23.89 44.31 16.41
CA LYS A 738 -23.28 45.34 15.57
C LYS A 738 -23.67 45.19 14.10
N ALA A 739 -23.49 43.99 13.52
CA ALA A 739 -23.85 43.72 12.12
C ALA A 739 -25.34 44.00 11.87
N SER A 740 -26.20 43.69 12.83
CA SER A 740 -27.64 43.96 12.76
C SER A 740 -27.96 45.45 12.79
N GLY A 741 -27.26 46.25 13.60
CA GLY A 741 -27.38 47.70 13.61
C GLY A 741 -26.91 48.36 12.31
N GLU A 742 -25.80 47.90 11.74
CA GLU A 742 -25.27 48.37 10.45
C GLU A 742 -26.23 48.02 9.29
N ALA A 743 -26.70 46.77 9.22
CA ALA A 743 -27.71 46.34 8.25
C ALA A 743 -29.05 47.09 8.41
N LEU A 744 -29.46 47.44 9.63
CA LEU A 744 -30.66 48.24 9.88
C LEU A 744 -30.48 49.70 9.40
N ALA A 745 -29.30 50.30 9.59
CA ALA A 745 -28.99 51.63 9.05
C ALA A 745 -29.00 51.65 7.51
N VAL A 746 -28.51 50.58 6.86
CA VAL A 746 -28.49 50.42 5.40
C VAL A 746 -29.87 50.17 4.81
N THR A 747 -30.70 49.33 5.46
CA THR A 747 -32.11 49.13 5.06
C THR A 747 -32.95 50.38 5.27
N ALA A 748 -32.72 51.14 6.34
CA ALA A 748 -33.32 52.45 6.55
C ALA A 748 -32.94 53.44 5.43
N GLU A 749 -31.67 53.50 5.02
CA GLU A 749 -31.24 54.30 3.87
C GLU A 749 -31.87 53.84 2.55
N PHE A 750 -31.97 52.52 2.34
CA PHE A 750 -32.63 51.95 1.17
C PHE A 750 -34.09 52.43 1.06
N LEU A 751 -34.81 52.46 2.18
CA LEU A 751 -36.17 52.96 2.32
C LEU A 751 -36.28 54.50 2.39
N ARG A 752 -35.14 55.21 2.40
CA ARG A 752 -35.00 56.68 2.58
C ARG A 752 -35.45 57.20 3.96
N CYS A 753 -35.53 56.33 4.96
CA CYS A 753 -35.92 56.70 6.31
C CYS A 753 -34.73 57.28 7.10
N LYS A 754 -34.67 58.62 7.17
CA LYS A 754 -33.60 59.34 7.88
C LYS A 754 -33.59 59.06 9.38
N GLU A 755 -34.76 59.04 10.03
CA GLU A 755 -34.84 58.89 11.48
C GLU A 755 -34.50 57.47 11.94
N LEU A 756 -35.00 56.44 11.23
CA LEU A 756 -34.64 55.05 11.52
C LEU A 756 -33.12 54.83 11.37
N LYS A 757 -32.50 55.40 10.32
CA LYS A 757 -31.04 55.38 10.14
C LYS A 757 -30.32 56.05 11.31
N ARG A 758 -30.75 57.25 11.71
CA ARG A 758 -30.16 58.00 12.84
C ARG A 758 -30.28 57.23 14.16
N LEU A 759 -31.40 56.56 14.40
CA LEU A 759 -31.65 55.79 15.63
C LEU A 759 -30.84 54.48 15.67
N ALA A 760 -30.69 53.79 14.53
CA ALA A 760 -29.80 52.63 14.38
C ALA A 760 -28.34 53.03 14.63
N GLN A 761 -27.87 54.10 13.99
CA GLN A 761 -26.51 54.66 14.15
C GLN A 761 -26.21 55.24 15.55
N THR A 762 -27.21 55.36 16.41
CA THR A 762 -27.04 55.81 17.81
C THR A 762 -27.50 54.77 18.83
N GLU A 763 -27.73 53.52 18.38
CA GLU A 763 -28.12 52.36 19.19
C GLU A 763 -29.37 52.57 20.08
N GLN A 764 -30.24 53.52 19.71
CA GLN A 764 -31.42 53.92 20.49
C GLN A 764 -32.58 52.94 20.30
N THR A 765 -32.35 51.66 20.59
CA THR A 765 -33.20 50.52 20.20
C THR A 765 -34.68 50.72 20.58
N TRP A 766 -34.99 51.19 21.78
CA TRP A 766 -36.39 51.41 22.19
C TRP A 766 -37.14 52.41 21.30
N ARG A 767 -36.44 53.43 20.75
CA ARG A 767 -36.99 54.37 19.78
C ARG A 767 -37.10 53.79 18.38
N ILE A 768 -36.25 52.83 18.01
CA ILE A 768 -36.35 52.10 16.74
C ILE A 768 -37.70 51.38 16.67
N GLY A 769 -38.11 50.72 17.75
CA GLY A 769 -39.43 50.10 17.85
C GLY A 769 -40.59 51.09 17.65
N GLU A 770 -40.56 52.26 18.31
CA GLU A 770 -41.55 53.32 18.10
C GLU A 770 -41.53 53.87 16.67
N CYS A 771 -40.34 54.06 16.10
CA CYS A 771 -40.12 54.60 14.76
C CYS A 771 -40.72 53.69 13.67
N LEU A 772 -40.54 52.37 13.78
CA LEU A 772 -41.12 51.37 12.88
C LEU A 772 -42.66 51.39 12.92
N LEU A 773 -43.24 51.44 14.12
CA LEU A 773 -44.69 51.41 14.34
C LEU A 773 -45.39 52.71 13.94
N GLN A 774 -44.71 53.86 14.05
CA GLN A 774 -45.24 55.16 13.64
C GLN A 774 -45.25 55.37 12.13
N GLN A 775 -44.34 54.72 11.39
CA GLN A 775 -44.14 54.97 9.95
C GLN A 775 -45.05 54.17 9.02
N ASP A 776 -45.49 52.98 9.44
CA ASP A 776 -46.29 52.08 8.59
C ASP A 776 -47.35 51.36 9.45
N ARG A 777 -48.36 52.13 9.90
CA ARG A 777 -49.40 51.66 10.84
C ARG A 777 -50.19 50.45 10.34
N GLY A 778 -50.45 50.39 9.03
CA GLY A 778 -51.12 49.26 8.39
C GLY A 778 -50.33 47.94 8.47
N ARG A 779 -49.12 47.95 9.04
CA ARG A 779 -48.24 46.78 9.21
C ARG A 779 -47.92 46.46 10.66
N VAL A 780 -48.57 47.12 11.61
CA VAL A 780 -48.51 46.76 13.04
C VAL A 780 -48.90 45.29 13.24
N GLU A 781 -49.89 44.78 12.49
CA GLU A 781 -50.29 43.38 12.48
C GLU A 781 -49.19 42.43 11.95
N GLU A 782 -48.54 42.80 10.83
CA GLU A 782 -47.43 42.03 10.26
C GLU A 782 -46.23 41.97 11.22
N TYR A 783 -45.92 43.09 11.89
CA TYR A 783 -44.87 43.13 12.91
C TYR A 783 -45.25 42.37 14.18
N LEU A 784 -46.52 42.37 14.60
CA LEU A 784 -46.99 41.53 15.71
C LEU A 784 -46.83 40.04 15.39
N GLN A 785 -47.23 39.60 14.20
CA GLN A 785 -47.05 38.22 13.74
C GLN A 785 -45.56 37.84 13.66
N GLN A 786 -44.71 38.69 13.07
CA GLN A 786 -43.25 38.49 13.05
C GLN A 786 -42.62 38.51 14.45
N SER A 787 -43.25 39.11 15.46
CA SER A 787 -42.75 39.11 16.84
C SER A 787 -43.02 37.80 17.59
N GLN A 788 -44.00 36.99 17.17
CA GLN A 788 -44.42 35.81 17.93
C GLN A 788 -43.32 34.75 18.13
N PRO A 789 -42.49 34.40 17.12
CA PRO A 789 -41.40 33.42 17.32
C PRO A 789 -40.37 33.86 18.36
N TYR A 790 -40.05 35.16 18.41
CA TYR A 790 -39.07 35.71 19.35
C TYR A 790 -39.51 35.61 20.82
N LEU A 791 -40.80 35.43 21.11
CA LEU A 791 -41.27 35.09 22.45
C LEU A 791 -40.79 33.72 22.94
N GLN A 792 -40.42 32.81 22.04
CA GLN A 792 -39.90 31.47 22.35
C GLN A 792 -38.39 31.33 22.06
N ALA A 793 -37.70 32.42 21.72
CA ALA A 793 -36.28 32.39 21.42
C ALA A 793 -35.44 31.89 22.62
N THR A 794 -34.43 31.07 22.35
CA THR A 794 -33.47 30.58 23.38
C THR A 794 -32.79 31.75 24.10
N GLN A 795 -32.44 32.80 23.36
CA GLN A 795 -31.83 34.02 23.89
C GLN A 795 -32.80 34.86 24.73
N THR A 796 -32.49 35.01 26.02
CA THR A 796 -33.26 35.84 26.97
C THR A 796 -33.46 37.29 26.53
N LEU A 797 -32.48 37.89 25.87
CA LEU A 797 -32.55 39.29 25.43
C LEU A 797 -33.55 39.48 24.27
N LEU A 798 -33.63 38.52 23.34
CA LEU A 798 -34.61 38.54 22.26
C LEU A 798 -36.03 38.38 22.80
N ARG A 799 -36.27 37.45 23.76
CA ARG A 799 -37.56 37.32 24.44
C ARG A 799 -37.97 38.61 25.17
N LEU A 800 -37.03 39.25 25.86
CA LEU A 800 -37.26 40.52 26.57
C LEU A 800 -37.67 41.65 25.63
N GLU A 801 -36.97 41.83 24.51
CA GLU A 801 -37.27 42.90 23.55
C GLU A 801 -38.54 42.60 22.72
N ALA A 802 -38.85 41.32 22.45
CA ALA A 802 -40.11 40.89 21.84
C ALA A 802 -41.33 41.25 22.71
N VAL A 803 -41.29 40.95 24.02
CA VAL A 803 -42.35 41.34 24.96
C VAL A 803 -42.55 42.87 24.97
N ARG A 804 -41.46 43.63 25.00
CA ARG A 804 -41.49 45.11 24.97
C ARG A 804 -42.09 45.63 23.66
N PHE A 805 -41.64 45.10 22.52
CA PHE A 805 -42.11 45.51 21.21
C PHE A 805 -43.59 45.17 21.00
N ILE A 806 -44.05 43.98 21.40
CA ILE A 806 -45.47 43.60 21.34
C ILE A 806 -46.32 44.51 22.25
N GLY A 807 -45.87 44.78 23.48
CA GLY A 807 -46.53 45.70 24.41
C GLY A 807 -46.59 47.16 23.91
N LEU A 808 -45.70 47.54 23.01
CA LEU A 808 -45.68 48.82 22.32
C LEU A 808 -46.57 48.80 21.06
N ALA A 809 -46.44 47.78 20.22
CA ALA A 809 -47.19 47.58 18.99
C ALA A 809 -48.71 47.53 19.24
N ALA A 810 -49.13 46.88 20.32
CA ALA A 810 -50.51 46.86 20.78
C ALA A 810 -51.12 48.28 20.99
N ARG A 811 -50.31 49.33 21.18
CA ARG A 811 -50.77 50.72 21.27
C ARG A 811 -51.19 51.30 19.92
N TYR A 812 -50.61 50.81 18.82
CA TYR A 812 -50.74 51.33 17.46
C TYR A 812 -51.69 50.52 16.57
N CYS A 813 -52.25 49.39 17.03
CA CYS A 813 -53.25 48.63 16.30
C CYS A 813 -54.46 49.49 15.94
N GLU A 814 -54.84 49.50 14.66
CA GLU A 814 -55.95 50.31 14.14
C GLU A 814 -57.30 49.64 14.46
N ASP A 815 -57.39 48.30 14.29
CA ASP A 815 -58.49 47.49 14.82
C ASP A 815 -58.38 47.37 16.34
N GLN A 816 -59.16 48.16 17.08
CA GLN A 816 -59.25 48.09 18.54
C GLN A 816 -60.18 46.96 19.03
N SER A 817 -60.21 45.82 18.33
CA SER A 817 -61.08 44.69 18.69
C SER A 817 -60.58 43.99 19.96
N GLU A 818 -61.52 43.61 20.83
CA GLU A 818 -61.20 42.92 22.08
C GLU A 818 -60.57 41.54 21.82
N GLU A 819 -60.86 40.93 20.66
CA GLU A 819 -60.35 39.63 20.21
C GLU A 819 -58.84 39.66 19.93
N LYS A 820 -58.35 40.66 19.18
CA LYS A 820 -56.91 40.84 18.90
C LYS A 820 -56.13 41.12 20.18
N LEU A 821 -56.68 41.92 21.09
CA LEU A 821 -56.07 42.16 22.40
C LEU A 821 -56.02 40.89 23.25
N ASN A 822 -57.07 40.04 23.20
CA ASN A 822 -57.06 38.72 23.83
C ASN A 822 -56.04 37.78 23.20
N GLU A 823 -55.75 37.87 21.90
CA GLU A 823 -54.72 37.06 21.23
C GLU A 823 -53.30 37.46 21.68
N ILE A 824 -53.00 38.75 21.72
CA ILE A 824 -51.74 39.28 22.26
C ILE A 824 -51.56 38.85 23.72
N LEU A 825 -52.62 38.92 24.54
CA LEU A 825 -52.59 38.48 25.94
C LEU A 825 -52.37 36.96 26.06
N ARG A 826 -52.98 36.15 25.20
CA ARG A 826 -52.74 34.69 25.12
C ARG A 826 -51.30 34.37 24.72
N ALA A 827 -50.72 35.07 23.73
CA ALA A 827 -49.34 34.88 23.30
C ALA A 827 -48.30 35.25 24.38
N LEU A 828 -48.58 36.28 25.19
CA LEU A 828 -47.72 36.68 26.30
C LEU A 828 -47.87 35.80 27.56
N GLN A 829 -49.00 35.09 27.72
CA GLN A 829 -49.32 34.33 28.93
C GLN A 829 -48.25 33.32 29.38
N PRO A 830 -47.57 32.55 28.51
CA PRO A 830 -46.53 31.61 28.94
C PRO A 830 -45.32 32.31 29.59
N LEU A 831 -44.95 33.50 29.11
CA LEU A 831 -43.77 34.25 29.60
C LEU A 831 -44.02 34.90 30.97
N CYS A 832 -45.24 34.92 31.47
CA CYS A 832 -45.52 35.20 32.89
C CYS A 832 -44.87 34.17 33.84
N ASN A 833 -44.41 33.03 33.32
CA ASN A 833 -43.65 32.01 34.03
C ASN A 833 -42.23 31.80 33.44
N ASP A 834 -41.70 32.73 32.63
CA ASP A 834 -40.35 32.62 32.04
C ASP A 834 -39.30 32.37 33.13
N PRO A 835 -38.30 31.48 32.94
CA PRO A 835 -37.26 31.23 33.93
C PRO A 835 -36.49 32.51 34.32
N ASN A 836 -36.25 33.43 33.38
CA ASN A 836 -35.58 34.69 33.65
C ASN A 836 -36.50 35.69 34.38
N PRO A 837 -36.10 36.22 35.55
CA PRO A 837 -36.95 37.12 36.34
C PRO A 837 -37.25 38.46 35.64
N THR A 838 -36.37 38.95 34.77
CA THR A 838 -36.55 40.24 34.06
C THR A 838 -37.54 40.11 32.91
N VAL A 839 -37.49 39.01 32.15
CA VAL A 839 -38.51 38.67 31.13
C VAL A 839 -39.87 38.47 31.82
N ARG A 840 -39.90 37.68 32.90
CA ARG A 840 -41.10 37.41 33.69
C ARG A 840 -41.74 38.68 34.24
N TYR A 841 -40.96 39.56 34.88
CA TYR A 841 -41.43 40.86 35.39
C TYR A 841 -41.98 41.74 34.27
N THR A 842 -41.23 41.87 33.16
CA THR A 842 -41.59 42.74 32.03
C THR A 842 -42.87 42.25 31.34
N THR A 843 -43.06 40.92 31.24
CA THR A 843 -44.29 40.30 30.73
C THR A 843 -45.47 40.60 31.64
N VAL A 844 -45.34 40.39 32.96
CA VAL A 844 -46.41 40.68 33.93
C VAL A 844 -46.81 42.17 33.92
N GLN A 845 -45.86 43.10 33.82
CA GLN A 845 -46.18 44.52 33.70
C GLN A 845 -46.86 44.86 32.37
N THR A 846 -46.38 44.31 31.26
CA THR A 846 -46.98 44.50 29.93
C THR A 846 -48.43 43.99 29.90
N THR A 847 -48.65 42.76 30.38
CA THR A 847 -49.97 42.14 30.53
C THR A 847 -50.91 42.98 31.41
N LYS A 848 -50.43 43.54 32.53
CA LYS A 848 -51.22 44.45 33.38
C LYS A 848 -51.62 45.73 32.65
N ILE A 849 -50.69 46.35 31.92
CA ILE A 849 -50.97 47.58 31.14
C ILE A 849 -52.03 47.30 30.07
N LEU A 850 -51.88 46.22 29.29
CA LEU A 850 -52.82 45.85 28.24
C LEU A 850 -54.21 45.50 28.79
N THR A 851 -54.28 44.72 29.87
CA THR A 851 -55.56 44.40 30.54
C THR A 851 -56.22 45.64 31.15
N SER A 852 -55.46 46.59 31.70
CA SER A 852 -56.02 47.85 32.21
C SER A 852 -56.65 48.72 31.11
N ARG A 853 -56.15 48.61 29.87
CA ARG A 853 -56.71 49.28 28.69
C ARG A 853 -57.97 48.58 28.20
N ARG A 854 -58.01 47.23 28.23
CA ARG A 854 -59.22 46.43 27.93
C ARG A 854 -60.41 46.90 28.74
N TYR A 855 -60.29 46.95 30.07
CA TYR A 855 -61.39 47.39 30.95
C TYR A 855 -61.93 48.79 30.59
N ARG A 856 -61.04 49.74 30.28
CA ARG A 856 -61.46 51.09 29.84
C ARG A 856 -62.19 51.08 28.49
N MET A 857 -61.81 50.21 27.56
CA MET A 857 -62.48 50.05 26.26
C MET A 857 -63.87 49.42 26.42
N SER A 858 -63.98 48.31 27.17
CA SER A 858 -65.26 47.64 27.44
C SER A 858 -66.20 48.56 28.23
N GLU A 859 -65.69 49.39 29.16
CA GLU A 859 -66.48 50.40 29.86
C GLU A 859 -66.97 51.53 28.93
N LEU A 860 -66.11 52.03 28.02
CA LEU A 860 -66.51 53.04 27.03
C LEU A 860 -67.58 52.51 26.06
N LEU A 861 -67.43 51.28 25.58
CA LEU A 861 -68.44 50.61 24.74
C LEU A 861 -69.75 50.40 25.50
N SER A 862 -69.69 50.00 26.77
CA SER A 862 -70.88 49.85 27.61
C SER A 862 -71.61 51.18 27.82
N ARG A 863 -70.86 52.27 28.04
CA ARG A 863 -71.42 53.63 28.18
C ARG A 863 -72.05 54.13 26.87
N LEU A 864 -71.45 53.84 25.71
CA LEU A 864 -72.01 54.18 24.40
C LEU A 864 -73.29 53.39 24.10
N LEU A 865 -73.31 52.09 24.40
CA LEU A 865 -74.50 51.24 24.23
C LEU A 865 -75.66 51.59 25.19
N CYS A 866 -75.38 52.29 26.30
CA CYS A 866 -76.40 52.86 27.19
C CYS A 866 -76.81 54.31 26.81
N CYS A 867 -76.40 54.81 25.64
CA CYS A 867 -76.73 56.15 25.13
C CYS A 867 -77.32 56.14 23.70
N CYS A 868 -77.77 54.97 23.26
CA CYS A 868 -78.55 54.73 22.04
C CYS A 868 -79.91 54.12 22.41
#